data_AF-A0A7V6XNN0-F1
#
_entry.id   AF-A0A7V6XNN0-F1
#
_cell.length_a   1.000
_cell.length_b   1.000
_cell.length_c   1.000
_cell.angle_alpha   90.00
_cell.angle_beta   90.00
_cell.angle_gamma   90.00
#
_symmetry.space_group_name_H-M   'P 1'
#
loop_
_entity.id
_entity.type
_entity.pdbx_description
1 polymer ?
#
loop_
_entity_poly.entity_id
_entity_poly.type
_entity_poly.pdbx_seq_one_letter_code
_entity_poly.pdbx_strand_id
1 'polypeptide(L)'
;MGDELHIRKERFQLLLQQILIPEDVANRFLQDGKIMKLTIDREQRSWRFQFQLINPLPVNVYQLFSEHIKQAFAHIATVHFHIQYERTTLEQSLVADYWPMFVSQLQLSDGLTSLLTNQVPQMEGNKLIVYARHEAEATALSRKLVELLNDVLASFGFPPCQIEVRIKESKQEFAEFVEQRSQEDQSKVVEAILEKKKQEKKLEEKIGNGSLVIGIPIKDEPVSIDTIQDEERMITIEGYVFASETKELRSGRTLLTFKITDYTDSILIKMFSRDKDDIPLLEAVKKGMWVKVRGGVQNDTFVRDLVMIGKDVNEIKGPERLDLAEEGEKRVELHLHTSMSQMDGMTSASKYVEQASKWGHPAIAITDHGVVQSFPEAYSAGKKHGIQVIYGLEAYLVDDGVPIAYNEAHRELMTDTYVVFDVETTGLSAVYNTIIELAAVKMKDGEIIERFEFFANPHEPLSNTIIELTGITDDMLVDAPDVDVVLKKFKEFVGDAVLVAHNASFDMGFLNVGYKKYGLGEADNPVIDTLELARFLYPQLKNHRLNTLCKKFDIELVSHHRAIYDAEATGHLFWRLIRETVEKGITYHDELNNNTGEGEFQRQRPSHCILLAQTQTGLKNLYKLVSLSHLHYFYRTPRIPRSQIQKHRDGLMIGSACDDGEVFNGMMQKSPEEVEEIAKFYDYLEVQPPSNYYHLIERELVRDKGELEEIISNVVKLGEKLGKPVVATGNVHYLDPNDYIYRQILISSQGGANPLNRQKLPEVHFRTTDEMLEIFAFLGEEKAKEIVVTNTQFIANEIEDVQPIPDDLYTPKIEGAEEEIRQMSYEKAKSI
;
A
#
# COMPACT_ATOMS: atom_id res chain seq x y z
N MET A 1 12.18 14.05 -68.45
CA MET A 1 11.00 14.07 -67.56
C MET A 1 9.66 13.96 -68.30
N GLY A 2 9.52 14.45 -69.55
CA GLY A 2 8.25 14.35 -70.31
C GLY A 2 7.78 12.91 -70.62
N ASP A 3 8.68 12.04 -71.08
CA ASP A 3 8.33 10.65 -71.47
C ASP A 3 7.86 9.78 -70.29
N GLU A 4 8.46 9.96 -69.10
CA GLU A 4 8.11 9.16 -67.94
C GLU A 4 6.72 9.52 -67.38
N LEU A 5 6.36 10.81 -67.43
CA LEU A 5 5.03 11.26 -67.01
C LEU A 5 3.94 10.75 -67.97
N HIS A 6 4.25 10.68 -69.26
CA HIS A 6 3.34 10.17 -70.29
C HIS A 6 3.04 8.69 -70.07
N ILE A 7 4.07 7.87 -69.84
CA ILE A 7 3.93 6.43 -69.54
C ILE A 7 3.09 6.19 -68.27
N ARG A 8 3.26 7.02 -67.22
CA ARG A 8 2.46 6.89 -65.98
C ARG A 8 0.98 7.20 -66.18
N LYS A 9 0.65 8.13 -67.08
CA LYS A 9 -0.72 8.47 -67.46
C LYS A 9 -1.34 7.36 -68.32
N GLU A 10 -0.62 6.85 -69.31
CA GLU A 10 -1.08 5.71 -70.13
C GLU A 10 -1.37 4.46 -69.28
N ARG A 11 -0.48 4.14 -68.32
CA ARG A 11 -0.70 3.01 -67.41
C ARG A 11 -1.92 3.19 -66.51
N PHE A 12 -2.21 4.42 -66.08
CA PHE A 12 -3.42 4.70 -65.32
C PHE A 12 -4.67 4.51 -66.17
N GLN A 13 -4.66 4.98 -67.43
CA GLN A 13 -5.78 4.78 -68.36
C GLN A 13 -6.03 3.29 -68.66
N LEU A 14 -4.96 2.51 -68.88
CA LEU A 14 -5.07 1.06 -69.02
C LEU A 14 -5.64 0.39 -67.76
N LEU A 15 -5.24 0.85 -66.57
CA LEU A 15 -5.81 0.38 -65.31
C LEU A 15 -7.31 0.65 -65.25
N LEU A 16 -7.76 1.87 -65.57
CA LEU A 16 -9.19 2.24 -65.56
C LEU A 16 -10.04 1.33 -66.46
N GLN A 17 -9.50 0.95 -67.63
CA GLN A 17 -10.14 -0.01 -68.53
C GLN A 17 -10.19 -1.42 -67.91
N GLN A 18 -9.10 -1.88 -67.27
CA GLN A 18 -9.03 -3.20 -66.64
C GLN A 18 -9.98 -3.34 -65.44
N ILE A 19 -10.14 -2.26 -64.67
CA ILE A 19 -11.05 -2.25 -63.52
C ILE A 19 -12.49 -1.89 -63.91
N LEU A 20 -12.79 -1.74 -65.20
CA LEU A 20 -14.13 -1.51 -65.76
C LEU A 20 -14.82 -0.24 -65.22
N ILE A 21 -14.09 0.86 -65.04
CA ILE A 21 -14.70 2.14 -64.67
C ILE A 21 -15.54 2.69 -65.86
N PRO A 22 -16.78 3.16 -65.63
CA PRO A 22 -17.59 3.77 -66.67
C PRO A 22 -16.88 4.93 -67.40
N GLU A 23 -16.96 4.98 -68.73
CA GLU A 23 -16.23 5.96 -69.55
C GLU A 23 -16.58 7.41 -69.22
N ASP A 24 -17.83 7.69 -68.85
CA ASP A 24 -18.30 9.01 -68.44
C ASP A 24 -17.62 9.47 -67.13
N VAL A 25 -17.46 8.56 -66.17
CA VAL A 25 -16.75 8.81 -64.90
C VAL A 25 -15.25 8.95 -65.14
N ALA A 26 -14.66 8.05 -65.95
CA ALA A 26 -13.24 8.07 -66.27
C ALA A 26 -12.83 9.37 -66.96
N ASN A 27 -13.58 9.81 -67.97
CA ASN A 27 -13.30 11.04 -68.72
C ASN A 27 -13.52 12.31 -67.87
N ARG A 28 -14.50 12.31 -66.97
CA ARG A 28 -14.85 13.50 -66.19
C ARG A 28 -13.98 13.71 -64.95
N PHE A 29 -13.58 12.63 -64.27
CA PHE A 29 -12.93 12.73 -62.95
C PHE A 29 -11.53 12.11 -62.87
N LEU A 30 -11.17 11.20 -63.79
CA LEU A 30 -9.95 10.38 -63.69
C LEU A 30 -9.01 10.52 -64.91
N GLN A 31 -9.38 11.32 -65.92
CA GLN A 31 -8.65 11.42 -67.19
C GLN A 31 -7.18 11.82 -67.03
N ASP A 32 -6.89 12.65 -66.03
CA ASP A 32 -5.54 13.16 -65.77
C ASP A 32 -4.75 12.37 -64.71
N GLY A 33 -5.30 11.25 -64.24
CA GLY A 33 -4.66 10.45 -63.21
C GLY A 33 -3.39 9.74 -63.66
N LYS A 34 -2.50 9.51 -62.70
CA LYS A 34 -1.19 8.89 -62.91
C LYS A 34 -0.96 7.82 -61.85
N ILE A 35 -0.32 6.71 -62.25
CA ILE A 35 0.24 5.75 -61.29
C ILE A 35 1.65 6.21 -60.93
N MET A 36 1.83 6.65 -59.69
CA MET A 36 3.12 7.11 -59.19
C MET A 36 4.00 5.95 -58.75
N LYS A 37 3.40 4.97 -58.08
CA LYS A 37 4.09 3.77 -57.61
C LYS A 37 3.13 2.60 -57.49
N LEU A 38 3.64 1.41 -57.78
CA LEU A 38 2.99 0.14 -57.45
C LEU A 38 3.99 -0.69 -56.65
N THR A 39 3.62 -1.07 -55.44
CA THR A 39 4.43 -1.96 -54.58
C THR A 39 3.71 -3.29 -54.46
N ILE A 40 4.41 -4.38 -54.75
CA ILE A 40 3.86 -5.75 -54.69
C ILE A 40 4.55 -6.49 -53.57
N ASP A 41 3.78 -6.90 -52.58
CA ASP A 41 4.20 -7.79 -51.51
C ASP A 41 3.77 -9.22 -51.85
N ARG A 42 4.75 -10.06 -52.17
CA ARG A 42 4.49 -11.46 -52.57
C ARG A 42 4.21 -12.37 -51.39
N GLU A 43 4.74 -12.07 -50.21
CA GLU A 43 4.53 -12.87 -49.00
C GLU A 43 3.12 -12.66 -48.45
N GLN A 44 2.67 -11.41 -48.39
CA GLN A 44 1.34 -11.05 -47.89
C GLN A 44 0.25 -11.10 -48.97
N ARG A 45 0.60 -11.44 -50.23
CA ARG A 45 -0.30 -11.36 -51.40
C ARG A 45 -1.06 -10.02 -51.44
N SER A 46 -0.33 -8.90 -51.29
CA SER A 46 -0.94 -7.57 -51.25
C SER A 46 -0.30 -6.61 -52.24
N TRP A 47 -1.12 -5.78 -52.89
CA TRP A 47 -0.69 -4.75 -53.83
C TRP A 47 -1.03 -3.37 -53.28
N ARG A 48 -0.06 -2.45 -53.31
CA ARG A 48 -0.25 -1.06 -52.87
C ARG A 48 -0.03 -0.10 -54.04
N PHE A 49 -1.10 0.56 -54.48
CA PHE A 49 -1.05 1.59 -55.51
C PHE A 49 -0.90 2.99 -54.88
N GLN A 50 -0.08 3.83 -55.50
CA GLN A 50 -0.04 5.26 -55.22
C GLN A 50 -0.44 6.00 -56.49
N PHE A 51 -1.56 6.71 -56.42
CA PHE A 51 -2.12 7.48 -57.53
C PHE A 51 -1.90 8.97 -57.32
N GLN A 52 -1.82 9.73 -58.41
CA GLN A 52 -1.87 11.18 -58.39
C GLN A 52 -3.05 11.65 -59.26
N LEU A 53 -3.90 12.51 -58.72
CA LEU A 53 -5.03 13.15 -59.40
C LEU A 53 -4.95 14.68 -59.23
N ILE A 54 -5.59 15.42 -60.14
CA ILE A 54 -5.59 16.89 -60.04
C ILE A 54 -6.56 17.37 -58.96
N ASN A 55 -7.79 16.87 -58.97
CA ASN A 55 -8.86 17.29 -58.06
C ASN A 55 -9.30 16.13 -57.14
N PRO A 56 -9.71 16.43 -55.90
CA PRO A 56 -10.43 15.48 -55.07
C PRO A 56 -11.63 14.86 -55.78
N LEU A 57 -11.85 13.56 -55.54
CA LEU A 57 -12.99 12.86 -56.13
C LEU A 57 -14.27 13.18 -55.33
N PRO A 58 -15.44 13.26 -55.97
CA PRO A 58 -16.71 13.14 -55.27
C PRO A 58 -16.84 11.80 -54.56
N VAL A 59 -17.54 11.76 -53.41
CA VAL A 59 -17.60 10.56 -52.54
C VAL A 59 -18.08 9.31 -53.26
N ASN A 60 -19.10 9.45 -54.10
CA ASN A 60 -19.65 8.37 -54.92
C ASN A 60 -18.65 7.85 -55.95
N VAL A 61 -17.86 8.73 -56.56
CA VAL A 61 -16.81 8.36 -57.52
C VAL A 61 -15.65 7.65 -56.81
N TYR A 62 -15.27 8.10 -55.61
CA TYR A 62 -14.25 7.44 -54.81
C TYR A 62 -14.69 6.04 -54.35
N GLN A 63 -15.92 5.90 -53.88
CA GLN A 63 -16.49 4.60 -53.49
C GLN A 63 -16.52 3.64 -54.69
N LEU A 64 -17.03 4.12 -55.83
CA LEU A 64 -17.05 3.36 -57.08
C LEU A 64 -15.65 2.90 -57.48
N PHE A 65 -14.67 3.82 -57.50
CA PHE A 65 -13.28 3.52 -57.82
C PHE A 65 -12.66 2.51 -56.84
N SER A 66 -12.88 2.70 -55.54
CA SER A 66 -12.40 1.79 -54.48
C SER A 66 -12.97 0.39 -54.63
N GLU A 67 -14.26 0.28 -54.95
CA GLU A 67 -14.91 -1.02 -55.11
C GLU A 67 -14.40 -1.74 -56.35
N HIS A 68 -14.34 -1.04 -57.49
CA HIS A 68 -13.90 -1.61 -58.78
C HIS A 68 -12.44 -2.07 -58.73
N ILE A 69 -11.53 -1.26 -58.16
CA ILE A 69 -10.12 -1.65 -58.06
C ILE A 69 -9.90 -2.84 -57.12
N LYS A 70 -10.67 -2.93 -56.03
CA LYS A 70 -10.57 -4.07 -55.11
C LYS A 70 -11.15 -5.33 -55.73
N GLN A 71 -12.31 -5.25 -56.40
CA GLN A 71 -12.96 -6.40 -57.03
C GLN A 71 -12.15 -6.95 -58.21
N ALA A 72 -11.62 -6.08 -59.07
CA ALA A 72 -10.87 -6.51 -60.26
C ALA A 72 -9.67 -7.40 -59.93
N PHE A 73 -9.00 -7.17 -58.80
CA PHE A 73 -7.81 -7.91 -58.40
C PHE A 73 -8.02 -8.83 -57.18
N ALA A 74 -9.25 -8.94 -56.65
CA ALA A 74 -9.55 -9.75 -55.46
C ALA A 74 -9.12 -11.22 -55.58
N HIS A 75 -9.10 -11.77 -56.81
CA HIS A 75 -8.67 -13.13 -57.11
C HIS A 75 -7.14 -13.30 -57.12
N ILE A 76 -6.37 -12.21 -57.12
CA ILE A 76 -4.90 -12.19 -57.22
C ILE A 76 -4.26 -11.73 -55.91
N ALA A 77 -4.73 -10.61 -55.36
CA ALA A 77 -4.11 -9.96 -54.21
C ALA A 77 -5.09 -9.01 -53.50
N THR A 78 -4.87 -8.80 -52.20
CA THR A 78 -5.55 -7.72 -51.47
C THR A 78 -5.02 -6.38 -51.96
N VAL A 79 -5.89 -5.50 -52.46
CA VAL A 79 -5.49 -4.20 -52.99
C VAL A 79 -5.72 -3.09 -51.97
N HIS A 80 -4.65 -2.35 -51.71
CA HIS A 80 -4.67 -1.06 -51.04
C HIS A 80 -4.25 0.02 -52.01
N PHE A 81 -4.78 1.22 -51.83
CA PHE A 81 -4.33 2.36 -52.62
C PHE A 81 -4.36 3.65 -51.79
N HIS A 82 -3.58 4.61 -52.23
CA HIS A 82 -3.59 5.97 -51.73
C HIS A 82 -3.60 6.93 -52.92
N ILE A 83 -4.38 7.99 -52.83
CA ILE A 83 -4.50 9.03 -53.86
C ILE A 83 -3.90 10.31 -53.32
N GLN A 84 -2.99 10.92 -54.07
CA GLN A 84 -2.48 12.25 -53.79
C GLN A 84 -3.12 13.25 -54.76
N TYR A 85 -3.71 14.31 -54.22
CA TYR A 85 -4.32 15.37 -55.04
C TYR A 85 -3.35 16.55 -55.25
N GLU A 86 -3.28 17.08 -56.48
CA GLU A 86 -2.48 18.28 -56.78
C GLU A 86 -3.14 19.55 -56.21
N ARG A 87 -4.47 19.63 -56.22
CA ARG A 87 -5.22 20.63 -55.45
C ARG A 87 -5.46 20.16 -54.03
N THR A 88 -4.97 20.96 -53.07
CA THR A 88 -4.99 20.66 -51.64
C THR A 88 -6.08 21.43 -50.87
N THR A 89 -7.02 22.09 -51.55
CA THR A 89 -8.10 22.80 -50.86
C THR A 89 -9.27 21.86 -50.56
N LEU A 90 -9.53 21.64 -49.28
CA LEU A 90 -10.67 20.87 -48.80
C LEU A 90 -11.92 21.78 -48.77
N GLU A 91 -12.79 21.66 -49.77
CA GLU A 91 -14.01 22.48 -49.87
C GLU A 91 -15.13 21.99 -48.93
N GLN A 92 -15.97 22.90 -48.45
CA GLN A 92 -17.11 22.59 -47.55
C GLN A 92 -18.03 21.49 -48.09
N SER A 93 -18.30 21.50 -49.41
CA SER A 93 -19.14 20.51 -50.07
C SER A 93 -18.53 19.10 -50.01
N LEU A 94 -17.23 18.98 -50.27
CA LEU A 94 -16.50 17.71 -50.16
C LEU A 94 -16.47 17.18 -48.74
N VAL A 95 -16.27 18.05 -47.75
CA VAL A 95 -16.32 17.66 -46.34
C VAL A 95 -17.70 17.11 -45.99
N ALA A 96 -18.77 17.80 -46.38
CA ALA A 96 -20.13 17.36 -46.10
C ALA A 96 -20.45 15.98 -46.68
N ASP A 97 -20.01 15.73 -47.92
CA ASP A 97 -20.23 14.47 -48.62
C ASP A 97 -19.41 13.30 -48.02
N TYR A 98 -18.17 13.55 -47.61
CA TYR A 98 -17.29 12.52 -47.04
C TYR A 98 -17.47 12.31 -45.52
N TRP A 99 -18.14 13.23 -44.83
CA TRP A 99 -18.22 13.22 -43.37
C TRP A 99 -18.71 11.89 -42.77
N PRO A 100 -19.80 11.26 -43.27
CA PRO A 100 -20.24 9.96 -42.75
C PRO A 100 -19.17 8.87 -42.87
N MET A 101 -18.38 8.89 -43.95
CA MET A 101 -17.27 7.94 -44.13
C MET A 101 -16.14 8.22 -43.16
N PHE A 102 -15.79 9.49 -42.93
CA PHE A 102 -14.76 9.84 -41.95
C PHE A 102 -15.16 9.38 -40.55
N VAL A 103 -16.39 9.68 -40.12
CA VAL A 103 -16.88 9.30 -38.80
C VAL A 103 -16.91 7.77 -38.62
N SER A 104 -17.28 7.01 -39.65
CA SER A 104 -17.30 5.54 -39.59
C SER A 104 -15.92 4.90 -39.36
N GLN A 105 -14.83 5.61 -39.64
CA GLN A 105 -13.46 5.13 -39.44
C GLN A 105 -12.83 5.61 -38.12
N LEU A 106 -13.49 6.52 -37.40
CA LEU A 106 -13.02 6.99 -36.10
C LEU A 106 -13.34 5.97 -35.00
N GLN A 107 -12.33 5.55 -34.25
CA GLN A 107 -12.49 4.66 -33.09
C GLN A 107 -12.77 5.47 -31.82
N LEU A 108 -13.95 6.08 -31.74
CA LEU A 108 -14.41 6.87 -30.59
C LEU A 108 -15.48 6.13 -29.77
N SER A 109 -15.70 6.54 -28.53
CA SER A 109 -16.78 6.02 -27.67
C SER A 109 -18.16 6.33 -28.27
N ASP A 110 -19.14 5.44 -28.10
CA ASP A 110 -20.48 5.51 -28.69
C ASP A 110 -21.15 6.89 -28.58
N GLY A 111 -21.02 7.57 -27.43
CA GLY A 111 -21.58 8.91 -27.21
C GLY A 111 -20.97 10.00 -28.09
N LEU A 112 -19.66 9.97 -28.32
CA LEU A 112 -18.95 10.92 -29.18
C LEU A 112 -19.14 10.58 -30.66
N THR A 113 -19.16 9.29 -31.01
CA THR A 113 -19.46 8.83 -32.37
C THR A 113 -20.87 9.25 -32.79
N SER A 114 -21.87 9.06 -31.92
CA SER A 114 -23.25 9.52 -32.16
C SER A 114 -23.34 11.04 -32.38
N LEU A 115 -22.57 11.82 -31.60
CA LEU A 115 -22.51 13.27 -31.75
C LEU A 115 -21.92 13.71 -33.10
N LEU A 116 -20.86 13.04 -33.57
CA LEU A 116 -20.23 13.37 -34.86
C LEU A 116 -21.08 12.90 -36.05
N THR A 117 -21.74 11.76 -35.94
CA THR A 117 -22.64 11.23 -36.99
C THR A 117 -23.83 12.16 -37.24
N ASN A 118 -24.34 12.83 -36.20
CA ASN A 118 -25.51 13.71 -36.27
C ASN A 118 -25.20 15.17 -36.61
N GLN A 119 -24.00 15.48 -37.08
CA GLN A 119 -23.62 16.84 -37.48
C GLN A 119 -22.85 16.83 -38.80
N VAL A 120 -22.80 18.00 -39.46
CA VAL A 120 -21.90 18.26 -40.58
C VAL A 120 -20.99 19.41 -40.16
N PRO A 121 -19.66 19.23 -40.14
CA PRO A 121 -18.73 20.25 -39.69
C PRO A 121 -18.67 21.41 -40.70
N GLN A 122 -18.20 22.56 -40.23
CA GLN A 122 -18.04 23.76 -41.04
C GLN A 122 -16.57 24.06 -41.30
N MET A 123 -16.25 24.40 -42.55
CA MET A 123 -14.91 24.80 -42.98
C MET A 123 -14.79 26.33 -42.98
N GLU A 124 -13.90 26.85 -42.14
CA GLU A 124 -13.47 28.25 -42.13
C GLU A 124 -11.97 28.30 -42.54
N GLY A 125 -11.70 28.48 -43.83
CA GLY A 125 -10.33 28.45 -44.35
C GLY A 125 -9.71 27.05 -44.26
N ASN A 126 -8.68 26.88 -43.42
CA ASN A 126 -8.07 25.56 -43.12
C ASN A 126 -8.54 24.98 -41.76
N LYS A 127 -9.58 25.56 -41.16
CA LYS A 127 -10.15 25.11 -39.90
C LYS A 127 -11.45 24.34 -40.14
N LEU A 128 -11.50 23.13 -39.60
CA LEU A 128 -12.68 22.30 -39.53
C LEU A 128 -13.33 22.45 -38.16
N ILE A 129 -14.55 23.00 -38.12
CA ILE A 129 -15.28 23.31 -36.91
C ILE A 129 -16.31 22.21 -36.63
N VAL A 130 -16.19 21.63 -35.45
CA VAL A 130 -17.06 20.57 -34.93
C VAL A 130 -17.76 21.11 -33.67
N TYR A 131 -19.01 20.71 -33.46
CA TYR A 131 -19.82 21.21 -32.35
C TYR A 131 -19.96 20.19 -31.22
N ALA A 132 -19.76 20.65 -29.98
CA ALA A 132 -19.99 19.92 -28.75
C ALA A 132 -21.22 20.49 -28.00
N ARG A 133 -21.87 19.66 -27.18
CA ARG A 133 -23.07 20.08 -26.43
C ARG A 133 -22.75 20.76 -25.10
N HIS A 134 -21.64 20.37 -24.46
CA HIS A 134 -21.19 20.93 -23.19
C HIS A 134 -19.66 20.81 -23.06
N GLU A 135 -19.10 21.47 -22.04
CA GLU A 135 -17.65 21.65 -21.87
C GLU A 135 -16.87 20.33 -21.71
N ALA A 136 -17.44 19.34 -21.02
CA ALA A 136 -16.81 18.02 -20.90
C ALA A 136 -16.67 17.28 -22.26
N GLU A 137 -17.67 17.39 -23.14
CA GLU A 137 -17.60 16.84 -24.51
C GLU A 137 -16.60 17.62 -25.36
N ALA A 138 -16.58 18.95 -25.23
CA ALA A 138 -15.65 19.80 -25.96
C ALA A 138 -14.18 19.45 -25.61
N THR A 139 -13.91 19.23 -24.33
CA THR A 139 -12.59 18.82 -23.82
C THR A 139 -12.20 17.41 -24.27
N ALA A 140 -13.15 16.48 -24.29
CA ALA A 140 -12.90 15.12 -24.76
C ALA A 140 -12.63 15.07 -26.28
N LEU A 141 -13.40 15.81 -27.07
CA LEU A 141 -13.22 15.92 -28.52
C LEU A 141 -11.90 16.63 -28.86
N SER A 142 -11.57 17.75 -28.22
CA SER A 142 -10.34 18.48 -28.52
C SER A 142 -9.08 17.65 -28.25
N ARG A 143 -9.09 16.80 -27.21
CA ARG A 143 -7.96 15.92 -26.89
C ARG A 143 -7.80 14.74 -27.84
N LYS A 144 -8.91 14.14 -28.32
CA LYS A 144 -8.88 12.87 -29.05
C LYS A 144 -9.13 12.98 -30.56
N LEU A 145 -9.89 13.97 -31.01
CA LEU A 145 -10.34 14.06 -32.40
C LEU A 145 -9.23 14.55 -33.34
N VAL A 146 -8.32 15.39 -32.86
CA VAL A 146 -7.36 16.10 -33.71
C VAL A 146 -6.43 15.14 -34.47
N GLU A 147 -5.84 14.18 -33.75
CA GLU A 147 -4.92 13.19 -34.33
C GLU A 147 -5.67 12.18 -35.21
N LEU A 148 -6.73 11.58 -34.67
CA LEU A 148 -7.52 10.55 -35.35
C LEU A 148 -8.14 11.05 -36.66
N LEU A 149 -8.69 12.26 -36.69
CA LEU A 149 -9.35 12.77 -37.89
C LEU A 149 -8.34 13.17 -38.97
N ASN A 150 -7.17 13.68 -38.60
CA ASN A 150 -6.12 13.98 -39.57
C ASN A 150 -5.54 12.69 -40.19
N ASP A 151 -5.42 11.61 -39.42
CA ASP A 151 -5.04 10.29 -39.95
C ASP A 151 -6.08 9.75 -40.94
N VAL A 152 -7.37 9.89 -40.61
CA VAL A 152 -8.46 9.51 -41.50
C VAL A 152 -8.43 10.37 -42.78
N LEU A 153 -8.33 11.69 -42.68
CA LEU A 153 -8.22 12.59 -43.84
C LEU A 153 -7.04 12.21 -44.75
N ALA A 154 -5.88 11.94 -44.16
CA ALA A 154 -4.69 11.51 -44.89
C ALA A 154 -4.93 10.18 -45.60
N SER A 155 -5.67 9.23 -45.02
CA SER A 155 -5.98 7.96 -45.69
C SER A 155 -6.75 8.13 -47.00
N PHE A 156 -7.59 9.17 -47.10
CA PHE A 156 -8.35 9.53 -48.30
C PHE A 156 -7.59 10.48 -49.25
N GLY A 157 -6.38 10.92 -48.90
CA GLY A 157 -5.57 11.82 -49.74
C GLY A 157 -5.76 13.30 -49.47
N PHE A 158 -6.53 13.67 -48.43
CA PHE A 158 -6.75 15.05 -48.06
C PHE A 158 -5.61 15.59 -47.17
N PRO A 159 -5.30 16.89 -47.26
CA PRO A 159 -4.29 17.50 -46.40
C PRO A 159 -4.80 17.66 -44.97
N PRO A 160 -3.89 17.75 -43.98
CA PRO A 160 -4.26 17.96 -42.60
C PRO A 160 -4.88 19.34 -42.40
N CYS A 161 -5.90 19.42 -41.55
CA CYS A 161 -6.60 20.65 -41.18
C CYS A 161 -6.54 20.92 -39.68
N GLN A 162 -6.69 22.19 -39.29
CA GLN A 162 -6.88 22.54 -37.89
C GLN A 162 -8.29 22.17 -37.45
N ILE A 163 -8.45 21.51 -36.31
CA ILE A 163 -9.77 21.11 -35.80
C ILE A 163 -10.12 21.98 -34.59
N GLU A 164 -11.25 22.68 -34.68
CA GLU A 164 -11.76 23.57 -33.64
C GLU A 164 -13.07 23.02 -33.11
N VAL A 165 -13.19 22.86 -31.79
CA VAL A 165 -14.43 22.39 -31.17
C VAL A 165 -15.15 23.58 -30.55
N ARG A 166 -16.35 23.91 -31.06
CA ARG A 166 -17.21 24.99 -30.55
C ARG A 166 -18.37 24.41 -29.74
N ILE A 167 -18.77 25.10 -28.68
CA ILE A 167 -19.95 24.73 -27.91
C ILE A 167 -21.16 25.40 -28.55
N LYS A 168 -22.19 24.63 -28.90
CA LYS A 168 -23.46 25.18 -29.41
C LYS A 168 -24.48 25.17 -28.28
N GLU A 169 -24.58 26.28 -27.53
CA GLU A 169 -25.63 26.45 -26.53
C GLU A 169 -26.99 26.63 -27.21
N SER A 170 -27.80 25.57 -27.24
CA SER A 170 -29.24 25.66 -27.49
C SER A 170 -29.96 25.33 -26.18
N LYS A 171 -30.22 26.37 -25.37
CA LYS A 171 -30.90 26.24 -24.07
C LYS A 171 -32.33 25.70 -24.19
N GLN A 172 -32.93 25.76 -25.38
CA GLN A 172 -34.32 25.38 -25.62
C GLN A 172 -34.45 23.92 -26.07
N GLU A 173 -33.60 23.45 -26.98
CA GLU A 173 -33.59 22.04 -27.41
C GLU A 173 -33.01 21.10 -26.35
N PHE A 174 -32.08 21.58 -25.50
CA PHE A 174 -31.55 20.78 -24.39
C PHE A 174 -32.60 20.52 -23.30
N ALA A 175 -33.49 21.48 -23.02
CA ALA A 175 -34.56 21.28 -22.05
C ALA A 175 -35.60 20.27 -22.55
N GLU A 176 -36.03 20.39 -23.80
CA GLU A 176 -36.97 19.45 -24.42
C GLU A 176 -36.34 18.05 -24.61
N PHE A 177 -35.06 17.98 -24.97
CA PHE A 177 -34.32 16.71 -25.07
C PHE A 177 -34.07 16.07 -23.70
N VAL A 178 -33.76 16.84 -22.64
CA VAL A 178 -33.61 16.32 -21.28
C VAL A 178 -34.94 15.83 -20.74
N GLU A 179 -36.05 16.49 -21.04
CA GLU A 179 -37.39 16.07 -20.61
C GLU A 179 -37.86 14.83 -21.39
N GLN A 180 -37.66 14.78 -22.71
CA GLN A 180 -38.00 13.64 -23.55
C GLN A 180 -37.08 12.43 -23.29
N ARG A 181 -35.79 12.66 -23.03
CA ARG A 181 -34.84 11.63 -22.61
C ARG A 181 -35.03 11.22 -21.16
N SER A 182 -35.46 12.10 -20.26
CA SER A 182 -35.90 11.70 -18.92
C SER A 182 -37.15 10.83 -18.99
N GLN A 183 -38.07 11.09 -19.93
CA GLN A 183 -39.25 10.25 -20.15
C GLN A 183 -38.91 8.93 -20.84
N GLU A 184 -37.96 8.90 -21.80
CA GLU A 184 -37.47 7.67 -22.42
C GLU A 184 -36.55 6.85 -21.50
N ASP A 185 -35.71 7.50 -20.71
CA ASP A 185 -34.86 6.85 -19.72
C ASP A 185 -35.74 6.38 -18.55
N GLN A 186 -36.76 7.13 -18.11
CA GLN A 186 -37.76 6.62 -17.18
C GLN A 186 -38.56 5.49 -17.78
N SER A 187 -38.95 5.54 -19.05
CA SER A 187 -39.72 4.44 -19.66
C SER A 187 -38.85 3.20 -19.83
N LYS A 188 -37.59 3.31 -20.29
CA LYS A 188 -36.63 2.20 -20.38
C LYS A 188 -36.22 1.69 -19.01
N VAL A 189 -36.08 2.55 -18.00
CA VAL A 189 -35.83 2.15 -16.61
C VAL A 189 -37.06 1.45 -16.04
N VAL A 190 -38.28 1.93 -16.34
CA VAL A 190 -39.53 1.26 -15.94
C VAL A 190 -39.71 -0.06 -16.68
N GLU A 191 -39.33 -0.15 -17.96
CA GLU A 191 -39.38 -1.35 -18.79
C GLU A 191 -38.33 -2.37 -18.34
N ALA A 192 -37.11 -1.92 -18.01
CA ALA A 192 -36.05 -2.72 -17.41
C ALA A 192 -36.40 -3.15 -15.97
N ILE A 193 -37.06 -2.29 -15.18
CA ILE A 193 -37.58 -2.64 -13.85
C ILE A 193 -38.75 -3.62 -13.99
N LEU A 194 -39.60 -3.50 -15.02
CA LEU A 194 -40.69 -4.43 -15.30
C LEU A 194 -40.16 -5.78 -15.80
N GLU A 195 -39.16 -5.80 -16.68
CA GLU A 195 -38.46 -7.02 -17.10
C GLU A 195 -37.73 -7.66 -15.94
N LYS A 196 -37.01 -6.87 -15.13
CA LYS A 196 -36.34 -7.35 -13.92
C LYS A 196 -37.35 -7.87 -12.90
N LYS A 197 -38.47 -7.19 -12.66
CA LYS A 197 -39.57 -7.70 -11.83
C LYS A 197 -40.22 -8.95 -12.41
N LYS A 198 -40.29 -9.10 -13.73
CA LYS A 198 -40.85 -10.28 -14.42
C LYS A 198 -39.87 -11.46 -14.37
N GLN A 199 -38.57 -11.19 -14.40
CA GLN A 199 -37.50 -12.15 -14.15
C GLN A 199 -37.45 -12.56 -12.68
N GLU A 200 -37.47 -11.60 -11.75
CA GLU A 200 -37.54 -11.80 -10.30
C GLU A 200 -38.79 -12.61 -9.93
N LYS A 201 -39.96 -12.30 -10.50
CA LYS A 201 -41.19 -13.05 -10.25
C LYS A 201 -41.15 -14.47 -10.82
N LYS A 202 -40.55 -14.68 -12.01
CA LYS A 202 -40.29 -16.02 -12.57
C LYS A 202 -39.25 -16.80 -11.76
N LEU A 203 -38.30 -16.10 -11.16
CA LEU A 203 -37.27 -16.66 -10.30
C LEU A 203 -37.87 -17.07 -8.95
N GLU A 204 -38.68 -16.21 -8.32
CA GLU A 204 -39.47 -16.50 -7.11
C GLU A 204 -40.43 -17.68 -7.33
N GLU A 205 -41.08 -17.76 -8.50
CA GLU A 205 -41.96 -18.89 -8.87
C GLU A 205 -41.20 -20.22 -9.04
N LYS A 206 -39.90 -20.19 -9.41
CA LYS A 206 -39.07 -21.39 -9.64
C LYS A 206 -38.21 -21.80 -8.43
N ILE A 207 -37.66 -20.84 -7.69
CA ILE A 207 -36.81 -21.06 -6.51
C ILE A 207 -37.69 -21.31 -5.26
N GLY A 208 -38.90 -20.74 -5.21
CA GLY A 208 -39.69 -20.69 -3.98
C GLY A 208 -38.95 -19.96 -2.85
N ASN A 209 -39.37 -20.13 -1.60
CA ASN A 209 -38.63 -19.66 -0.41
C ASN A 209 -37.37 -20.53 -0.11
N GLY A 210 -36.80 -21.24 -1.09
CA GLY A 210 -35.67 -22.16 -0.93
C GLY A 210 -34.35 -21.60 -1.45
N SER A 211 -33.23 -22.25 -1.12
CA SER A 211 -31.90 -21.94 -1.69
C SER A 211 -31.80 -22.38 -3.16
N LEU A 212 -30.98 -21.70 -3.97
CA LEU A 212 -30.80 -22.03 -5.39
C LEU A 212 -30.30 -23.48 -5.57
N VAL A 213 -31.01 -24.27 -6.39
CA VAL A 213 -30.60 -25.64 -6.77
C VAL A 213 -30.73 -25.79 -8.28
N ILE A 214 -29.63 -26.15 -8.93
CA ILE A 214 -29.55 -26.44 -10.36
C ILE A 214 -29.12 -27.90 -10.51
N GLY A 215 -29.91 -28.71 -11.21
CA GLY A 215 -29.67 -30.15 -11.30
C GLY A 215 -30.25 -30.90 -10.10
N ILE A 216 -29.46 -31.77 -9.46
CA ILE A 216 -29.90 -32.53 -8.28
C ILE A 216 -29.27 -32.00 -6.99
N PRO A 217 -29.94 -32.17 -5.83
CA PRO A 217 -29.33 -31.87 -4.55
C PRO A 217 -28.04 -32.67 -4.32
N ILE A 218 -26.93 -31.95 -4.09
CA ILE A 218 -25.60 -32.53 -3.88
C ILE A 218 -25.47 -32.98 -2.41
N LYS A 219 -25.27 -34.28 -2.21
CA LYS A 219 -25.01 -34.89 -0.88
C LYS A 219 -23.57 -35.34 -0.67
N ASP A 220 -22.79 -35.36 -1.74
CA ASP A 220 -21.40 -35.80 -1.74
C ASP A 220 -20.55 -34.81 -0.91
N GLU A 221 -19.58 -35.28 -0.14
CA GLU A 221 -18.66 -34.38 0.57
C GLU A 221 -17.77 -33.64 -0.44
N PRO A 222 -17.56 -32.32 -0.28
CA PRO A 222 -16.71 -31.56 -1.16
C PRO A 222 -15.24 -31.88 -0.88
N VAL A 223 -14.40 -31.81 -1.90
CA VAL A 223 -12.94 -31.80 -1.74
C VAL A 223 -12.40 -30.37 -1.88
N SER A 224 -11.21 -30.16 -1.33
CA SER A 224 -10.46 -28.91 -1.46
C SER A 224 -10.00 -28.70 -2.91
N ILE A 225 -10.10 -27.47 -3.43
CA ILE A 225 -9.82 -27.15 -4.84
C ILE A 225 -8.33 -27.34 -5.15
N ASP A 226 -7.42 -27.05 -4.22
CA ASP A 226 -5.97 -27.26 -4.36
C ASP A 226 -5.57 -28.72 -4.67
N THR A 227 -6.41 -29.69 -4.30
CA THR A 227 -6.16 -31.11 -4.57
C THR A 227 -6.42 -31.52 -6.02
N ILE A 228 -7.04 -30.65 -6.82
CA ILE A 228 -7.38 -30.92 -8.23
C ILE A 228 -6.17 -30.64 -9.13
N GLN A 229 -5.35 -31.67 -9.36
CA GLN A 229 -4.12 -31.56 -10.16
C GLN A 229 -4.25 -32.19 -11.56
N ASP A 230 -5.25 -33.05 -11.78
CA ASP A 230 -5.46 -33.81 -13.01
C ASP A 230 -6.94 -33.77 -13.45
N GLU A 231 -7.24 -34.35 -14.63
CA GLU A 231 -8.63 -34.51 -15.09
C GLU A 231 -9.39 -35.51 -14.19
N GLU A 232 -10.60 -35.14 -13.80
CA GLU A 232 -11.45 -35.93 -12.91
C GLU A 232 -12.80 -36.21 -13.53
N ARG A 233 -13.26 -37.45 -13.46
CA ARG A 233 -14.51 -37.84 -14.11
C ARG A 233 -15.73 -37.18 -13.45
N MET A 234 -15.74 -37.13 -12.13
CA MET A 234 -16.83 -36.55 -11.34
C MET A 234 -16.34 -36.24 -9.93
N ILE A 235 -16.40 -34.98 -9.55
CA ILE A 235 -15.96 -34.49 -8.25
C ILE A 235 -16.93 -33.43 -7.74
N THR A 236 -16.96 -33.26 -6.42
CA THR A 236 -17.75 -32.24 -5.74
C THR A 236 -16.79 -31.29 -5.06
N ILE A 237 -17.01 -29.99 -5.27
CA ILE A 237 -16.27 -28.90 -4.64
C ILE A 237 -17.25 -27.89 -4.09
N GLU A 238 -16.78 -27.02 -3.21
CA GLU A 238 -17.54 -25.84 -2.78
C GLU A 238 -16.66 -24.61 -2.84
N GLY A 239 -17.28 -23.42 -2.88
CA GLY A 239 -16.51 -22.19 -2.89
C GLY A 239 -17.36 -20.94 -3.07
N TYR A 240 -16.73 -19.81 -2.78
CA TYR A 240 -17.22 -18.47 -2.97
C TYR A 240 -17.15 -18.07 -4.45
N VAL A 241 -18.28 -17.66 -5.03
CA VAL A 241 -18.38 -17.14 -6.39
C VAL A 241 -17.82 -15.71 -6.43
N PHE A 242 -16.65 -15.52 -7.06
CA PHE A 242 -16.03 -14.20 -7.20
C PHE A 242 -16.16 -13.58 -8.61
N ALA A 243 -16.56 -14.39 -9.60
CA ALA A 243 -16.90 -13.94 -10.95
C ALA A 243 -18.00 -14.84 -11.54
N SER A 244 -18.96 -14.26 -12.27
CA SER A 244 -20.03 -15.01 -12.95
C SER A 244 -20.49 -14.24 -14.20
N GLU A 245 -20.61 -14.93 -15.32
CA GLU A 245 -21.08 -14.39 -16.60
C GLU A 245 -21.94 -15.42 -17.35
N THR A 246 -22.98 -14.96 -18.04
CA THR A 246 -23.80 -15.79 -18.94
C THR A 246 -23.63 -15.33 -20.39
N LYS A 247 -23.57 -16.27 -21.32
CA LYS A 247 -23.42 -16.00 -22.75
C LYS A 247 -24.27 -16.93 -23.59
N GLU A 248 -25.03 -16.38 -24.53
CA GLU A 248 -25.77 -17.17 -25.51
C GLU A 248 -24.84 -17.70 -26.62
N LEU A 249 -24.95 -18.99 -26.92
CA LEU A 249 -24.20 -19.67 -27.97
C LEU A 249 -24.96 -19.64 -29.30
N ARG A 250 -24.25 -19.82 -30.41
CA ARG A 250 -24.86 -19.92 -31.76
C ARG A 250 -25.93 -21.01 -31.88
N SER A 251 -25.91 -22.01 -30.99
CA SER A 251 -26.89 -23.09 -30.92
C SER A 251 -28.19 -22.70 -30.20
N GLY A 252 -28.30 -21.49 -29.63
CA GLY A 252 -29.41 -21.04 -28.79
C GLY A 252 -29.36 -21.56 -27.34
N ARG A 253 -28.30 -22.29 -26.97
CA ARG A 253 -28.03 -22.68 -25.57
C ARG A 253 -27.31 -21.54 -24.85
N THR A 254 -27.53 -21.41 -23.55
CA THR A 254 -26.82 -20.44 -22.70
C THR A 254 -25.67 -21.15 -21.98
N LEU A 255 -24.50 -20.53 -21.99
CA LEU A 255 -23.33 -20.95 -21.21
C LEU A 255 -23.20 -20.01 -20.01
N LEU A 256 -23.25 -20.58 -18.80
CA LEU A 256 -22.80 -19.93 -17.58
C LEU A 256 -21.31 -20.24 -17.39
N THR A 257 -20.50 -19.21 -17.23
CA THR A 257 -19.11 -19.32 -16.81
C THR A 257 -18.96 -18.58 -15.49
N PHE A 258 -18.50 -19.26 -14.45
CA PHE A 258 -18.27 -18.65 -13.16
C PHE A 258 -16.99 -19.19 -12.54
N LYS A 259 -16.40 -18.41 -11.63
CA LYS A 259 -15.17 -18.78 -10.92
C LYS A 259 -15.47 -18.85 -9.45
N ILE A 260 -15.02 -19.92 -8.81
CA ILE A 260 -15.14 -20.11 -7.37
C ILE A 260 -13.78 -20.30 -6.72
N THR A 261 -13.69 -19.96 -5.45
CA THR A 261 -12.55 -20.23 -4.58
C THR A 261 -13.06 -20.75 -3.24
N ASP A 262 -12.44 -21.80 -2.71
CA ASP A 262 -12.58 -22.23 -1.31
C ASP A 262 -11.51 -21.58 -0.41
N TYR A 263 -10.75 -20.64 -0.98
CA TYR A 263 -9.56 -19.98 -0.45
C TYR A 263 -8.29 -20.84 -0.33
N THR A 264 -8.34 -22.13 -0.72
CA THR A 264 -7.14 -22.94 -0.92
C THR A 264 -6.61 -22.76 -2.35
N ASP A 265 -7.51 -22.80 -3.33
CA ASP A 265 -7.24 -22.47 -4.74
C ASP A 265 -8.52 -21.90 -5.40
N SER A 266 -8.54 -21.77 -6.73
CA SER A 266 -9.65 -21.26 -7.52
C SER A 266 -9.80 -22.05 -8.80
N ILE A 267 -11.04 -22.34 -9.20
CA ILE A 267 -11.31 -23.06 -10.46
C ILE A 267 -12.40 -22.38 -11.28
N LEU A 268 -12.24 -22.45 -12.61
CA LEU A 268 -13.25 -22.03 -13.57
C LEU A 268 -14.30 -23.13 -13.74
N ILE A 269 -15.56 -22.75 -13.68
CA ILE A 269 -16.69 -23.65 -13.88
C ILE A 269 -17.50 -23.19 -15.10
N LYS A 270 -17.81 -24.15 -15.98
CA LYS A 270 -18.68 -23.96 -17.15
C LYS A 270 -19.90 -24.84 -17.03
N MET A 271 -21.09 -24.25 -17.22
CA MET A 271 -22.35 -24.97 -17.21
C MET A 271 -23.22 -24.57 -18.40
N PHE A 272 -23.72 -25.56 -19.13
CA PHE A 272 -24.51 -25.34 -20.33
C PHE A 272 -25.99 -25.59 -20.05
N SER A 273 -26.86 -24.65 -20.41
CA SER A 273 -28.32 -24.82 -20.30
C SER A 273 -28.76 -26.04 -21.10
N ARG A 274 -29.72 -26.82 -20.57
CA ARG A 274 -30.31 -27.96 -21.27
C ARG A 274 -31.48 -27.52 -22.13
N ASP A 275 -32.26 -26.58 -21.60
CA ASP A 275 -33.42 -25.97 -22.23
C ASP A 275 -33.51 -24.47 -21.84
N LYS A 276 -34.61 -23.81 -22.23
CA LYS A 276 -34.86 -22.41 -21.89
C LYS A 276 -35.30 -22.22 -20.44
N ASP A 277 -35.65 -23.30 -19.75
CA ASP A 277 -36.10 -23.26 -18.36
C ASP A 277 -34.93 -23.15 -17.37
N ASP A 278 -33.74 -23.60 -17.76
CA ASP A 278 -32.50 -23.45 -16.98
C ASP A 278 -31.95 -22.01 -16.96
N ILE A 279 -32.27 -21.16 -17.95
CA ILE A 279 -31.64 -19.84 -18.13
C ILE A 279 -31.80 -18.94 -16.88
N PRO A 280 -32.99 -18.76 -16.28
CA PRO A 280 -33.13 -17.94 -15.08
C PRO A 280 -32.34 -18.47 -13.88
N LEU A 281 -32.18 -19.80 -13.77
CA LEU A 281 -31.39 -20.41 -12.70
C LEU A 281 -29.90 -20.16 -12.90
N LEU A 282 -29.40 -20.22 -14.14
CA LEU A 282 -28.03 -19.88 -14.47
C LEU A 282 -27.70 -18.41 -14.15
N GLU A 283 -28.60 -17.50 -14.51
CA GLU A 283 -28.46 -16.05 -14.23
C GLU A 283 -28.57 -15.71 -12.74
N ALA A 284 -29.12 -16.62 -11.92
CA ALA A 284 -29.20 -16.47 -10.47
C ALA A 284 -27.83 -16.63 -9.80
N VAL A 285 -26.88 -17.34 -10.41
CA VAL A 285 -25.52 -17.51 -9.87
C VAL A 285 -24.77 -16.19 -9.97
N LYS A 286 -24.57 -15.52 -8.83
CA LYS A 286 -23.98 -14.18 -8.73
C LYS A 286 -22.76 -14.15 -7.82
N LYS A 287 -21.91 -13.15 -8.05
CA LYS A 287 -20.80 -12.82 -7.15
C LYS A 287 -21.35 -12.61 -5.74
N GLY A 288 -20.69 -13.19 -4.74
CA GLY A 288 -21.12 -13.11 -3.33
C GLY A 288 -21.74 -14.41 -2.80
N MET A 289 -22.18 -15.31 -3.69
CA MET A 289 -22.79 -16.57 -3.28
C MET A 289 -21.73 -17.60 -2.91
N TRP A 290 -22.05 -18.44 -1.94
CA TRP A 290 -21.35 -19.70 -1.73
C TRP A 290 -22.13 -20.83 -2.40
N VAL A 291 -21.41 -21.66 -3.15
CA VAL A 291 -22.01 -22.74 -3.91
C VAL A 291 -21.25 -24.03 -3.71
N LYS A 292 -21.99 -25.13 -3.69
CA LYS A 292 -21.49 -26.49 -3.85
C LYS A 292 -21.74 -26.91 -5.29
N VAL A 293 -20.72 -27.39 -5.97
CA VAL A 293 -20.76 -27.73 -7.40
C VAL A 293 -20.27 -29.15 -7.60
N ARG A 294 -21.01 -29.91 -8.40
CA ARG A 294 -20.61 -31.25 -8.82
C ARG A 294 -20.49 -31.31 -10.33
N GLY A 295 -19.37 -31.85 -10.81
CA GLY A 295 -19.04 -31.86 -12.23
C GLY A 295 -17.81 -32.70 -12.55
N GLY A 296 -17.50 -32.86 -13.84
CA GLY A 296 -16.23 -33.44 -14.27
C GLY A 296 -15.19 -32.35 -14.50
N VAL A 297 -13.93 -32.59 -14.16
CA VAL A 297 -12.81 -31.68 -14.44
C VAL A 297 -12.10 -32.16 -15.69
N GLN A 298 -11.87 -31.27 -16.63
CA GLN A 298 -11.22 -31.58 -17.91
C GLN A 298 -10.30 -30.42 -18.33
N ASN A 299 -9.29 -30.72 -19.13
CA ASN A 299 -8.45 -29.68 -19.73
C ASN A 299 -9.22 -28.93 -20.82
N ASP A 300 -9.39 -27.63 -20.62
CA ASP A 300 -9.95 -26.75 -21.63
C ASP A 300 -8.81 -26.11 -22.45
N THR A 301 -8.61 -26.61 -23.68
CA THR A 301 -7.52 -26.13 -24.55
C THR A 301 -7.62 -24.66 -24.98
N PHE A 302 -8.80 -24.03 -24.85
CA PHE A 302 -8.97 -22.61 -25.14
C PHE A 302 -8.52 -21.76 -23.95
N VAL A 303 -8.90 -22.15 -22.74
CA VAL A 303 -8.46 -21.49 -21.48
C VAL A 303 -7.02 -21.87 -21.12
N ARG A 304 -6.56 -23.04 -21.60
CA ARG A 304 -5.29 -23.71 -21.29
C ARG A 304 -5.15 -24.06 -19.81
N ASP A 305 -6.24 -24.51 -19.21
CA ASP A 305 -6.31 -24.81 -17.79
C ASP A 305 -7.32 -25.94 -17.50
N LEU A 306 -7.27 -26.51 -16.30
CA LEU A 306 -8.31 -27.41 -15.82
C LEU A 306 -9.59 -26.62 -15.54
N VAL A 307 -10.70 -27.10 -16.08
CA VAL A 307 -12.02 -26.48 -15.95
C VAL A 307 -13.02 -27.53 -15.52
N MET A 308 -13.85 -27.20 -14.53
CA MET A 308 -14.97 -28.05 -14.17
C MET A 308 -16.16 -27.80 -15.11
N ILE A 309 -16.67 -28.85 -15.73
CA ILE A 309 -17.96 -28.87 -16.38
C ILE A 309 -19.02 -29.18 -15.33
N GLY A 310 -19.65 -28.12 -14.82
CA GLY A 310 -20.68 -28.19 -13.79
C GLY A 310 -21.91 -28.94 -14.30
N LYS A 311 -22.37 -29.92 -13.52
CA LYS A 311 -23.59 -30.68 -13.77
C LYS A 311 -24.71 -30.27 -12.82
N ASP A 312 -24.33 -30.05 -11.56
CA ASP A 312 -25.22 -29.68 -10.46
C ASP A 312 -24.60 -28.52 -9.67
N VAL A 313 -25.41 -27.56 -9.23
CA VAL A 313 -25.00 -26.39 -8.42
C VAL A 313 -26.04 -26.16 -7.33
N ASN A 314 -25.60 -26.13 -6.08
CA ASN A 314 -26.43 -25.83 -4.92
C ASN A 314 -25.87 -24.60 -4.22
N GLU A 315 -26.70 -23.59 -3.95
CA GLU A 315 -26.34 -22.53 -3.00
C GLU A 315 -26.24 -23.11 -1.59
N ILE A 316 -25.16 -22.74 -0.90
CA ILE A 316 -24.89 -23.12 0.48
C ILE A 316 -24.58 -21.86 1.29
N LYS A 317 -24.63 -21.98 2.61
CA LYS A 317 -24.01 -20.97 3.47
C LYS A 317 -22.52 -21.22 3.51
N GLY A 318 -21.73 -20.18 3.29
CA GLY A 318 -20.28 -20.27 3.41
C GLY A 318 -19.84 -20.45 4.87
N PRO A 319 -18.56 -20.84 5.08
CA PRO A 319 -17.93 -20.75 6.39
C PRO A 319 -17.97 -19.29 6.86
N GLU A 320 -18.65 -19.04 7.96
CA GLU A 320 -18.71 -17.73 8.62
C GLU A 320 -18.08 -17.86 9.99
N ARG A 321 -17.12 -16.99 10.29
CA ARG A 321 -16.54 -16.89 11.64
C ARG A 321 -17.51 -16.15 12.54
N LEU A 322 -17.87 -16.78 13.65
CA LEU A 322 -18.80 -16.23 14.64
C LEU A 322 -18.03 -15.92 15.91
N ASP A 323 -18.30 -14.76 16.51
CA ASP A 323 -17.80 -14.44 17.84
C ASP A 323 -18.75 -15.04 18.88
N LEU A 324 -18.27 -16.02 19.64
CA LEU A 324 -19.08 -16.86 20.53
C LEU A 324 -19.18 -16.33 21.97
N ALA A 325 -18.48 -15.24 22.30
CA ALA A 325 -18.56 -14.63 23.63
C ALA A 325 -19.97 -14.11 23.96
N GLU A 326 -20.31 -13.95 25.23
CA GLU A 326 -21.64 -13.46 25.62
C GLU A 326 -21.87 -12.01 25.18
N GLU A 327 -23.14 -11.64 24.97
CA GLU A 327 -23.53 -10.26 24.63
C GLU A 327 -23.19 -9.32 25.79
N GLY A 328 -22.49 -8.21 25.50
CA GLY A 328 -21.93 -7.32 26.52
C GLY A 328 -20.52 -7.69 26.99
N GLU A 329 -20.05 -8.91 26.72
CA GLU A 329 -18.69 -9.37 27.03
C GLU A 329 -17.79 -9.45 25.78
N LYS A 330 -18.09 -8.63 24.76
CA LYS A 330 -17.33 -8.57 23.50
C LYS A 330 -16.12 -7.66 23.64
N ARG A 331 -15.00 -8.03 23.01
CA ARG A 331 -13.80 -7.18 22.98
C ARG A 331 -13.97 -5.96 22.09
N VAL A 332 -13.04 -5.01 22.23
CA VAL A 332 -12.81 -3.92 21.27
C VAL A 332 -11.43 -4.09 20.65
N GLU A 333 -11.34 -4.02 19.33
CA GLU A 333 -10.05 -3.96 18.65
C GLU A 333 -9.50 -2.53 18.68
N LEU A 334 -8.29 -2.36 19.23
CA LEU A 334 -7.65 -1.06 19.44
C LEU A 334 -6.43 -0.84 18.54
N HIS A 335 -6.00 -1.86 17.78
CA HIS A 335 -4.82 -1.80 16.92
C HIS A 335 -5.11 -2.51 15.58
N LEU A 336 -5.39 -1.73 14.54
CA LEU A 336 -5.85 -2.23 13.25
C LEU A 336 -5.39 -1.36 12.08
N HIS A 337 -4.95 -2.04 11.02
CA HIS A 337 -4.46 -1.50 9.77
C HIS A 337 -5.44 -1.77 8.64
N THR A 338 -5.77 -0.73 7.89
CA THR A 338 -6.63 -0.79 6.70
C THR A 338 -5.78 -0.82 5.44
N SER A 339 -6.43 -0.90 4.28
CA SER A 339 -5.78 -0.74 2.97
C SER A 339 -5.04 0.60 2.78
N MET A 340 -5.18 1.57 3.69
CA MET A 340 -4.41 2.82 3.69
C MET A 340 -3.04 2.69 4.37
N SER A 341 -2.80 1.64 5.16
CA SER A 341 -1.45 1.25 5.59
C SER A 341 -0.67 0.73 4.39
N GLN A 342 0.09 1.64 3.78
CA GLN A 342 0.65 1.46 2.43
C GLN A 342 1.46 0.16 2.29
N MET A 343 1.04 -0.67 1.33
CA MET A 343 1.70 -1.93 1.00
C MET A 343 1.79 -2.93 2.18
N ASP A 344 0.90 -2.82 3.17
CA ASP A 344 0.85 -3.72 4.30
C ASP A 344 -0.58 -4.19 4.64
N GLY A 345 -1.48 -3.25 4.97
CA GLY A 345 -2.89 -3.57 5.24
C GLY A 345 -3.67 -3.87 3.96
N MET A 346 -4.61 -4.82 4.03
CA MET A 346 -5.32 -5.35 2.85
C MET A 346 -6.81 -5.05 2.82
N THR A 347 -7.44 -5.01 3.99
CA THR A 347 -8.90 -4.91 4.11
C THR A 347 -9.32 -3.45 4.29
N SER A 348 -10.43 -3.05 3.65
CA SER A 348 -10.93 -1.68 3.77
C SER A 348 -11.57 -1.43 5.13
N ALA A 349 -11.58 -0.17 5.58
CA ALA A 349 -12.17 0.21 6.87
C ALA A 349 -13.65 -0.21 6.96
N SER A 350 -14.42 -0.07 5.87
CA SER A 350 -15.84 -0.46 5.85
C SER A 350 -16.07 -1.93 6.18
N LYS A 351 -15.21 -2.83 5.67
CA LYS A 351 -15.37 -4.27 5.92
C LYS A 351 -15.08 -4.64 7.37
N TYR A 352 -14.06 -4.03 7.97
CA TYR A 352 -13.76 -4.22 9.38
C TYR A 352 -14.89 -3.73 10.28
N VAL A 353 -15.40 -2.53 10.00
CA VAL A 353 -16.53 -1.94 10.73
C VAL A 353 -17.79 -2.80 10.59
N GLU A 354 -18.07 -3.30 9.38
CA GLU A 354 -19.17 -4.24 9.16
C GLU A 354 -18.97 -5.55 9.95
N GLN A 355 -17.76 -6.11 9.98
CA GLN A 355 -17.48 -7.34 10.69
C GLN A 355 -17.58 -7.18 12.21
N ALA A 356 -17.03 -6.10 12.77
CA ALA A 356 -17.15 -5.78 14.18
C ALA A 356 -18.62 -5.61 14.61
N SER A 357 -19.43 -4.95 13.76
CA SER A 357 -20.88 -4.86 13.95
C SER A 357 -21.57 -6.23 13.95
N LYS A 358 -21.21 -7.13 13.02
CA LYS A 358 -21.74 -8.51 12.99
C LYS A 358 -21.38 -9.33 14.23
N TRP A 359 -20.17 -9.13 14.77
CA TRP A 359 -19.70 -9.79 15.99
C TRP A 359 -20.20 -9.14 17.27
N GLY A 360 -20.91 -8.00 17.18
CA GLY A 360 -21.43 -7.28 18.34
C GLY A 360 -20.35 -6.58 19.17
N HIS A 361 -19.19 -6.27 18.58
CA HIS A 361 -18.16 -5.46 19.23
C HIS A 361 -18.71 -4.04 19.44
N PRO A 362 -18.55 -3.42 20.62
CA PRO A 362 -19.14 -2.11 20.89
C PRO A 362 -18.44 -0.98 20.15
N ALA A 363 -17.16 -1.14 19.83
CA ALA A 363 -16.35 -0.18 19.09
C ALA A 363 -15.26 -0.88 18.27
N ILE A 364 -14.62 -0.14 17.37
CA ILE A 364 -13.44 -0.58 16.61
C ILE A 364 -12.51 0.61 16.33
N ALA A 365 -11.21 0.45 16.57
CA ALA A 365 -10.20 1.45 16.24
C ALA A 365 -9.62 1.29 14.84
N ILE A 366 -9.20 2.41 14.26
CA ILE A 366 -8.49 2.50 12.98
C ILE A 366 -7.16 3.21 13.23
N THR A 367 -6.03 2.51 13.09
CA THR A 367 -4.70 2.97 13.51
C THR A 367 -3.65 2.73 12.41
N ASP A 368 -3.92 3.25 11.21
CA ASP A 368 -3.01 3.06 10.07
C ASP A 368 -1.59 3.61 10.30
N HIS A 369 -0.60 3.05 9.61
CA HIS A 369 0.81 3.45 9.73
C HIS A 369 1.05 4.88 9.24
N GLY A 370 1.32 5.80 10.16
CA GLY A 370 1.72 7.17 9.84
C GLY A 370 0.62 8.04 9.21
N VAL A 371 -0.55 7.50 8.85
CA VAL A 371 -1.61 8.18 8.09
C VAL A 371 -2.99 7.96 8.70
N VAL A 372 -3.95 8.78 8.27
CA VAL A 372 -5.36 8.73 8.70
C VAL A 372 -6.35 8.79 7.52
N GLN A 373 -5.91 8.29 6.37
CA GLN A 373 -6.64 8.42 5.11
C GLN A 373 -7.93 7.59 5.06
N SER A 374 -8.06 6.61 5.96
CA SER A 374 -9.23 5.73 6.09
C SER A 374 -10.37 6.36 6.90
N PHE A 375 -10.14 7.46 7.61
CA PHE A 375 -11.15 8.11 8.47
C PHE A 375 -12.47 8.47 7.74
N PRO A 376 -12.46 9.00 6.50
CA PRO A 376 -13.69 9.26 5.76
C PRO A 376 -14.55 8.01 5.53
N GLU A 377 -13.90 6.92 5.13
CA GLU A 377 -14.55 5.64 4.86
C GLU A 377 -15.07 5.04 6.18
N ALA A 378 -14.22 5.00 7.21
CA ALA A 378 -14.55 4.48 8.52
C ALA A 378 -15.74 5.21 9.15
N TYR A 379 -15.77 6.55 9.07
CA TYR A 379 -16.87 7.36 9.59
C TYR A 379 -18.21 7.03 8.92
N SER A 380 -18.19 6.91 7.60
CA SER A 380 -19.38 6.58 6.81
C SER A 380 -19.89 5.17 7.16
N ALA A 381 -18.98 4.21 7.32
CA ALA A 381 -19.31 2.85 7.72
C ALA A 381 -19.83 2.78 9.16
N GLY A 382 -19.21 3.50 10.11
CA GLY A 382 -19.62 3.55 11.51
C GLY A 382 -21.05 4.07 11.65
N LYS A 383 -21.37 5.19 10.98
CA LYS A 383 -22.75 5.71 10.90
C LYS A 383 -23.74 4.71 10.31
N LYS A 384 -23.35 4.03 9.23
CA LYS A 384 -24.22 3.05 8.54
C LYS A 384 -24.53 1.82 9.39
N HIS A 385 -23.53 1.33 10.14
CA HIS A 385 -23.63 0.09 10.91
C HIS A 385 -23.92 0.31 12.41
N GLY A 386 -23.94 1.56 12.88
CA GLY A 386 -24.28 1.91 14.26
C GLY A 386 -23.24 1.47 15.28
N ILE A 387 -21.96 1.45 14.89
CA ILE A 387 -20.83 1.07 15.75
C ILE A 387 -19.89 2.27 15.95
N GLN A 388 -19.36 2.43 17.16
CA GLN A 388 -18.41 3.49 17.47
C GLN A 388 -17.08 3.20 16.75
N VAL A 389 -16.59 4.20 16.01
CA VAL A 389 -15.26 4.15 15.38
C VAL A 389 -14.31 5.00 16.18
N ILE A 390 -13.21 4.40 16.61
CA ILE A 390 -12.13 5.08 17.33
C ILE A 390 -11.08 5.51 16.32
N TYR A 391 -10.88 6.81 16.19
CA TYR A 391 -9.94 7.39 15.22
C TYR A 391 -8.54 7.46 15.81
N GLY A 392 -7.62 6.68 15.25
CA GLY A 392 -6.25 6.63 15.75
C GLY A 392 -5.19 6.63 14.66
N LEU A 393 -3.95 6.43 15.10
CA LEU A 393 -2.75 6.46 14.29
C LEU A 393 -1.71 5.57 14.94
N GLU A 394 -1.09 4.66 14.17
CA GLU A 394 0.19 4.10 14.60
C GLU A 394 1.31 5.04 14.15
N ALA A 395 1.89 5.73 15.13
CA ALA A 395 2.88 6.76 14.93
C ALA A 395 4.30 6.19 15.04
N TYR A 396 5.18 6.65 14.14
CA TYR A 396 6.63 6.43 14.21
C TYR A 396 7.25 7.42 15.20
N LEU A 397 7.31 7.05 16.47
CA LEU A 397 7.90 7.81 17.55
C LEU A 397 9.42 7.82 17.47
N VAL A 398 10.01 8.99 17.69
CA VAL A 398 11.45 9.19 17.89
C VAL A 398 11.64 10.11 19.09
N ASP A 399 12.77 9.99 19.78
CA ASP A 399 13.16 10.97 20.77
C ASP A 399 13.70 12.23 20.08
N ASP A 400 13.59 13.37 20.76
CA ASP A 400 14.01 14.67 20.23
C ASP A 400 15.53 14.73 19.93
N GLY A 401 16.30 13.87 20.58
CA GLY A 401 17.73 13.60 20.42
C GLY A 401 18.12 12.42 21.32
N VAL A 402 19.31 11.84 21.13
CA VAL A 402 19.89 10.91 22.11
C VAL A 402 20.92 11.69 22.91
N PRO A 403 20.92 11.65 24.25
CA PRO A 403 21.91 12.38 25.02
C PRO A 403 23.32 11.87 24.69
N ILE A 404 24.23 12.81 24.47
CA ILE A 404 25.67 12.55 24.33
C ILE A 404 26.26 12.20 25.69
N ALA A 405 25.75 12.81 26.75
CA ALA A 405 26.21 12.63 28.11
C ALA A 405 25.10 12.10 29.03
N TYR A 406 25.43 11.16 29.91
CA TYR A 406 24.57 10.67 31.00
C TYR A 406 25.21 11.00 32.34
N ASN A 407 24.43 11.03 33.42
CA ASN A 407 24.91 11.40 34.76
C ASN A 407 25.72 12.71 34.74
N GLU A 408 25.13 13.77 34.17
CA GLU A 408 25.80 15.05 33.96
C GLU A 408 26.49 15.58 35.22
N ALA A 409 27.78 15.89 35.09
CA ALA A 409 28.56 16.50 36.15
C ALA A 409 29.40 17.65 35.59
N HIS A 410 29.64 18.66 36.42
CA HIS A 410 30.48 19.81 36.07
C HIS A 410 31.96 19.42 36.07
N ARG A 411 32.43 18.86 34.95
CA ARG A 411 33.77 18.27 34.77
C ARG A 411 34.40 18.79 33.49
N GLU A 412 35.66 19.22 33.53
CA GLU A 412 36.35 19.84 32.39
C GLU A 412 36.87 18.78 31.41
N LEU A 413 36.44 18.86 30.14
CA LEU A 413 36.62 17.79 29.16
C LEU A 413 38.10 17.51 28.81
N MET A 414 38.96 18.54 28.80
CA MET A 414 40.36 18.37 28.37
C MET A 414 41.28 17.80 29.44
N THR A 415 40.90 17.86 30.72
CA THR A 415 41.82 17.56 31.84
C THR A 415 41.38 16.41 32.73
N ASP A 416 40.15 15.91 32.55
CA ASP A 416 39.62 14.82 33.35
C ASP A 416 40.27 13.47 33.02
N THR A 417 40.03 12.49 33.89
CA THR A 417 40.42 11.09 33.69
C THR A 417 39.23 10.32 33.15
N TYR A 418 39.48 9.57 32.08
CA TYR A 418 38.46 8.80 31.37
C TYR A 418 38.75 7.31 31.49
N VAL A 419 37.70 6.52 31.64
CA VAL A 419 37.78 5.06 31.47
C VAL A 419 36.91 4.70 30.29
N VAL A 420 37.57 4.37 29.18
CA VAL A 420 36.89 3.92 27.96
C VAL A 420 36.77 2.42 28.03
N PHE A 421 35.56 1.89 27.94
CA PHE A 421 35.29 0.47 28.15
C PHE A 421 34.36 -0.10 27.08
N ASP A 422 34.42 -1.42 26.94
CA ASP A 422 33.63 -2.22 26.01
C ASP A 422 33.30 -3.57 26.65
N VAL A 423 32.10 -4.08 26.37
CA VAL A 423 31.63 -5.39 26.85
C VAL A 423 31.27 -6.34 25.72
N GLU A 424 31.77 -7.57 25.82
CA GLU A 424 31.26 -8.69 25.02
C GLU A 424 30.33 -9.53 25.88
N THR A 425 29.26 -10.05 25.29
CA THR A 425 28.12 -10.61 26.03
C THR A 425 27.58 -11.90 25.37
N THR A 426 26.81 -12.69 26.12
CA THR A 426 26.15 -13.90 25.59
C THR A 426 24.93 -13.61 24.69
N GLY A 427 24.61 -12.33 24.46
CA GLY A 427 23.49 -11.88 23.65
C GLY A 427 23.18 -10.40 23.87
N LEU A 428 22.14 -9.88 23.25
CA LEU A 428 21.86 -8.43 23.22
C LEU A 428 21.08 -7.90 24.43
N SER A 429 20.57 -8.78 25.31
CA SER A 429 19.75 -8.39 26.45
C SER A 429 20.55 -8.39 27.74
N ALA A 430 20.63 -7.24 28.41
CA ALA A 430 21.26 -7.18 29.74
C ALA A 430 20.48 -7.97 30.81
N VAL A 431 19.21 -8.30 30.56
CA VAL A 431 18.35 -9.04 31.48
C VAL A 431 18.57 -10.54 31.37
N TYR A 432 18.61 -11.05 30.15
CA TYR A 432 18.67 -12.49 29.88
C TYR A 432 20.09 -12.99 29.59
N ASN A 433 20.98 -12.11 29.16
CA ASN A 433 22.37 -12.43 28.83
C ASN A 433 23.33 -11.88 29.87
N THR A 434 24.58 -12.34 29.82
CA THR A 434 25.64 -11.93 30.74
C THR A 434 26.91 -11.52 30.01
N ILE A 435 27.76 -10.77 30.69
CA ILE A 435 29.08 -10.35 30.20
C ILE A 435 30.02 -11.56 30.14
N ILE A 436 30.79 -11.67 29.05
CA ILE A 436 31.84 -12.69 28.83
C ILE A 436 33.24 -12.09 28.67
N GLU A 437 33.36 -10.84 28.27
CA GLU A 437 34.60 -10.05 28.33
C GLU A 437 34.26 -8.62 28.75
N LEU A 438 35.03 -8.07 29.69
CA LEU A 438 34.98 -6.66 30.07
C LEU A 438 36.39 -6.09 29.95
N ALA A 439 36.57 -5.16 29.02
CA ALA A 439 37.84 -4.52 28.78
C ALA A 439 37.72 -3.01 28.85
N ALA A 440 38.79 -2.36 29.29
CA ALA A 440 38.83 -0.91 29.39
C ALA A 440 40.26 -0.35 29.36
N VAL A 441 40.35 0.90 28.98
CA VAL A 441 41.57 1.71 29.04
C VAL A 441 41.31 2.97 29.85
N LYS A 442 42.19 3.23 30.81
CA LYS A 442 42.18 4.49 31.55
C LYS A 442 43.06 5.50 30.82
N MET A 443 42.51 6.66 30.54
CA MET A 443 43.14 7.71 29.75
C MET A 443 43.19 9.02 30.53
N LYS A 444 44.29 9.75 30.33
CA LYS A 444 44.46 11.11 30.84
C LYS A 444 45.28 11.93 29.85
N ASP A 445 44.86 13.15 29.56
CA ASP A 445 45.50 14.05 28.60
C ASP A 445 45.71 13.42 27.20
N GLY A 446 44.84 12.50 26.81
CA GLY A 446 44.88 11.78 25.53
C GLY A 446 45.78 10.54 25.47
N GLU A 447 46.46 10.21 26.57
CA GLU A 447 47.36 9.06 26.67
C GLU A 447 46.73 7.95 27.51
N ILE A 448 46.95 6.69 27.13
CA ILE A 448 46.53 5.52 27.91
C ILE A 448 47.51 5.33 29.07
N ILE A 449 47.02 5.43 30.29
CA ILE A 449 47.81 5.29 31.52
C ILE A 449 47.66 3.93 32.21
N GLU A 450 46.56 3.21 31.95
CA GLU A 450 46.28 1.91 32.55
C GLU A 450 45.35 1.08 31.64
N ARG A 451 45.45 -0.25 31.71
CA ARG A 451 44.61 -1.20 30.96
C ARG A 451 43.94 -2.19 31.90
N PHE A 452 42.71 -2.55 31.58
CA PHE A 452 41.90 -3.53 32.29
C PHE A 452 41.31 -4.50 31.29
N GLU A 453 41.48 -5.81 31.49
CA GLU A 453 40.98 -6.83 30.57
C GLU A 453 40.73 -8.11 31.36
N PHE A 454 39.47 -8.55 31.38
CA PHE A 454 39.07 -9.79 32.03
C PHE A 454 37.99 -10.50 31.23
N PHE A 455 38.17 -11.80 31.02
CA PHE A 455 37.07 -12.70 30.69
C PHE A 455 36.20 -12.95 31.92
N ALA A 456 34.93 -13.25 31.69
CA ALA A 456 34.00 -13.67 32.72
C ALA A 456 33.32 -14.97 32.30
N ASN A 457 33.23 -15.94 33.21
CA ASN A 457 32.58 -17.22 32.93
C ASN A 457 31.04 -17.06 32.97
N PRO A 458 30.32 -17.31 31.87
CA PRO A 458 28.86 -17.17 31.82
C PRO A 458 28.12 -18.36 32.45
N HIS A 459 28.82 -19.45 32.78
CA HIS A 459 28.28 -20.73 33.27
C HIS A 459 27.30 -21.44 32.31
N GLU A 460 27.33 -21.07 31.04
CA GLU A 460 26.56 -21.65 29.95
C GLU A 460 27.38 -21.68 28.66
N PRO A 461 27.13 -22.64 27.75
CA PRO A 461 27.83 -22.69 26.47
C PRO A 461 27.41 -21.52 25.57
N LEU A 462 28.36 -20.95 24.84
CA LEU A 462 28.10 -19.89 23.86
C LEU A 462 27.39 -20.45 22.62
N SER A 463 26.50 -19.64 22.02
CA SER A 463 25.95 -19.96 20.70
C SER A 463 26.99 -19.73 19.61
N ASN A 464 26.88 -20.44 18.48
CA ASN A 464 27.76 -20.25 17.33
C ASN A 464 27.76 -18.79 16.86
N THR A 465 26.60 -18.13 16.89
CA THR A 465 26.43 -16.73 16.51
C THR A 465 27.30 -15.80 17.37
N ILE A 466 27.35 -16.03 18.69
CA ILE A 466 28.18 -15.24 19.60
C ILE A 466 29.66 -15.52 19.39
N ILE A 467 30.05 -16.79 19.23
CA ILE A 467 31.44 -17.15 18.94
C ILE A 467 31.92 -16.50 17.63
N GLU A 468 31.10 -16.49 16.60
CA GLU A 468 31.42 -15.83 15.31
C GLU A 468 31.48 -14.31 15.43
N LEU A 469 30.66 -13.70 16.29
CA LEU A 469 30.58 -12.26 16.48
C LEU A 469 31.74 -11.70 17.30
N THR A 470 32.07 -12.38 18.40
CA THR A 470 33.02 -11.90 19.42
C THR A 470 34.38 -12.57 19.30
N GLY A 471 34.48 -13.71 18.59
CA GLY A 471 35.71 -14.50 18.51
C GLY A 471 36.08 -15.23 19.81
N ILE A 472 35.26 -15.13 20.86
CA ILE A 472 35.47 -15.79 22.16
C ILE A 472 34.91 -17.21 22.10
N THR A 473 35.67 -18.19 22.54
CA THR A 473 35.25 -19.61 22.60
C THR A 473 34.98 -20.06 24.03
N ASP A 474 34.19 -21.12 24.21
CA ASP A 474 33.92 -21.71 25.54
C ASP A 474 35.21 -22.07 26.30
N ASP A 475 36.22 -22.57 25.58
CA ASP A 475 37.54 -22.91 26.14
C ASP A 475 38.26 -21.69 26.75
N MET A 476 37.99 -20.48 26.26
CA MET A 476 38.56 -19.24 26.82
C MET A 476 37.88 -18.82 28.12
N LEU A 477 36.63 -19.26 28.34
CA LEU A 477 35.79 -18.82 29.45
C LEU A 477 35.76 -19.82 30.62
N VAL A 478 36.13 -21.08 30.40
CA VAL A 478 36.02 -22.14 31.41
C VAL A 478 36.78 -21.84 32.71
N ASP A 479 37.97 -21.24 32.60
CA ASP A 479 38.84 -20.86 33.73
C ASP A 479 38.72 -19.37 34.10
N ALA A 480 37.82 -18.63 33.44
CA ALA A 480 37.61 -17.22 33.70
C ALA A 480 36.93 -17.00 35.07
N PRO A 481 37.21 -15.89 35.76
CA PRO A 481 36.53 -15.55 37.00
C PRO A 481 35.02 -15.34 36.80
N ASP A 482 34.26 -15.46 37.89
CA ASP A 482 32.84 -15.12 37.88
C ASP A 482 32.62 -13.64 37.56
N VAL A 483 31.51 -13.34 36.90
CA VAL A 483 31.11 -11.99 36.48
C VAL A 483 31.13 -11.00 37.66
N ASP A 484 30.74 -11.43 38.86
CA ASP A 484 30.71 -10.56 40.04
C ASP A 484 32.12 -10.12 40.48
N VAL A 485 33.12 -11.00 40.36
CA VAL A 485 34.53 -10.70 40.65
C VAL A 485 35.06 -9.70 39.64
N VAL A 486 34.74 -9.88 38.36
CA VAL A 486 35.14 -8.95 37.28
C VAL A 486 34.53 -7.57 37.49
N LEU A 487 33.23 -7.49 37.77
CA LEU A 487 32.53 -6.21 38.01
C LEU A 487 33.04 -5.48 39.25
N LYS A 488 33.38 -6.20 40.34
CA LYS A 488 34.00 -5.60 41.54
C LYS A 488 35.36 -4.99 41.22
N LYS A 489 36.21 -5.72 40.50
CA LYS A 489 37.53 -5.22 40.07
C LYS A 489 37.39 -4.03 39.11
N PHE A 490 36.42 -4.07 38.21
CA PHE A 490 36.16 -2.98 37.29
C PHE A 490 35.69 -1.72 38.03
N LYS A 491 34.79 -1.85 39.01
CA LYS A 491 34.36 -0.72 39.84
C LYS A 491 35.53 -0.06 40.59
N GLU A 492 36.44 -0.86 41.13
CA GLU A 492 37.67 -0.37 41.77
C GLU A 492 38.60 0.32 40.76
N PHE A 493 38.75 -0.25 39.56
CA PHE A 493 39.54 0.33 38.48
C PHE A 493 38.98 1.68 38.00
N VAL A 494 37.66 1.82 37.89
CA VAL A 494 36.98 3.03 37.42
C VAL A 494 37.10 4.16 38.43
N GLY A 495 36.83 3.91 39.71
CA GLY A 495 36.83 4.95 40.74
C GLY A 495 35.83 6.08 40.40
N ASP A 496 36.29 7.33 40.43
CA ASP A 496 35.50 8.53 40.11
C ASP A 496 35.68 9.03 38.66
N ALA A 497 36.32 8.24 37.80
CA ALA A 497 36.57 8.62 36.41
C ALA A 497 35.27 8.73 35.59
N VAL A 498 35.34 9.49 34.49
CA VAL A 498 34.26 9.57 33.50
C VAL A 498 34.28 8.32 32.64
N LEU A 499 33.16 7.61 32.55
CA LEU A 499 33.01 6.43 31.70
C LEU A 499 32.76 6.83 30.25
N VAL A 500 33.35 6.09 29.32
CA VAL A 500 33.19 6.35 27.88
C VAL A 500 32.97 5.03 27.15
N ALA A 501 31.99 4.98 26.27
CA ALA A 501 31.72 3.82 25.42
C ALA A 501 31.23 4.26 24.03
N HIS A 502 31.18 3.33 23.08
CA HIS A 502 30.69 3.59 21.72
C HIS A 502 29.35 2.92 21.51
N ASN A 503 28.24 3.67 21.72
CA ASN A 503 26.90 3.17 22.03
C ASN A 503 26.70 2.88 23.54
N ALA A 504 27.03 3.87 24.38
CA ALA A 504 27.15 3.71 25.83
C ALA A 504 25.89 3.14 26.51
N SER A 505 24.70 3.36 25.95
CA SER A 505 23.46 2.76 26.46
C SER A 505 23.52 1.22 26.57
N PHE A 506 24.22 0.55 25.65
CA PHE A 506 24.35 -0.91 25.64
C PHE A 506 25.29 -1.37 26.75
N ASP A 507 26.53 -0.87 26.76
CA ASP A 507 27.56 -1.25 27.73
C ASP A 507 27.16 -0.90 29.17
N MET A 508 26.58 0.30 29.36
CA MET A 508 26.05 0.73 30.66
C MET A 508 24.86 -0.11 31.12
N GLY A 509 24.04 -0.61 30.19
CA GLY A 509 22.91 -1.49 30.51
C GLY A 509 23.40 -2.79 31.18
N PHE A 510 24.38 -3.46 30.58
CA PHE A 510 25.01 -4.65 31.16
C PHE A 510 25.74 -4.35 32.47
N LEU A 511 26.45 -3.21 32.54
CA LEU A 511 27.17 -2.79 33.74
C LEU A 511 26.23 -2.56 34.92
N ASN A 512 25.15 -1.80 34.73
CA ASN A 512 24.21 -1.45 35.79
C ASN A 512 23.38 -2.65 36.24
N VAL A 513 22.90 -3.50 35.30
CA VAL A 513 22.20 -4.74 35.66
C VAL A 513 23.14 -5.66 36.46
N GLY A 514 24.40 -5.80 36.04
CA GLY A 514 25.42 -6.55 36.77
C GLY A 514 25.69 -5.98 38.16
N TYR A 515 25.93 -4.68 38.28
CA TYR A 515 26.19 -4.02 39.56
C TYR A 515 25.04 -4.21 40.53
N LYS A 516 23.80 -4.03 40.07
CA LYS A 516 22.60 -4.23 40.89
C LYS A 516 22.45 -5.69 41.34
N LYS A 517 22.61 -6.65 40.41
CA LYS A 517 22.53 -8.09 40.69
C LYS A 517 23.49 -8.53 41.80
N TYR A 518 24.68 -7.91 41.86
CA TYR A 518 25.71 -8.24 42.84
C TYR A 518 25.84 -7.23 44.00
N GLY A 519 24.84 -6.36 44.18
CA GLY A 519 24.77 -5.45 45.34
C GLY A 519 25.81 -4.32 45.35
N LEU A 520 26.31 -3.93 44.17
CA LEU A 520 27.27 -2.83 43.99
C LEU A 520 26.60 -1.46 43.81
N GLY A 521 25.26 -1.39 43.74
CA GLY A 521 24.51 -0.16 43.45
C GLY A 521 24.39 0.10 41.94
N GLU A 522 24.18 1.36 41.55
CA GLU A 522 24.27 1.80 40.15
C GLU A 522 25.62 2.52 39.94
N ALA A 523 26.05 2.62 38.68
CA ALA A 523 27.20 3.45 38.33
C ALA A 523 26.79 4.93 38.36
N ASP A 524 27.30 5.66 39.35
CA ASP A 524 27.09 7.11 39.54
C ASP A 524 28.08 7.98 38.75
N ASN A 525 29.01 7.34 38.04
CA ASN A 525 29.99 7.99 37.18
C ASN A 525 29.31 8.81 36.06
N PRO A 526 29.84 9.99 35.71
CA PRO A 526 29.50 10.68 34.47
C PRO A 526 29.84 9.79 33.26
N VAL A 527 29.01 9.81 32.21
CA VAL A 527 29.19 8.94 31.05
C VAL A 527 29.11 9.74 29.76
N ILE A 528 30.00 9.46 28.80
CA ILE A 528 29.96 10.01 27.44
C ILE A 528 29.77 8.89 26.40
N ASP A 529 28.82 9.07 25.50
CA ASP A 529 28.63 8.22 24.32
C ASP A 529 29.36 8.79 23.10
N THR A 530 30.42 8.12 22.67
CA THR A 530 31.20 8.53 21.50
C THR A 530 30.45 8.37 20.19
N LEU A 531 29.43 7.51 20.12
CA LEU A 531 28.59 7.34 18.94
C LEU A 531 27.73 8.58 18.72
N GLU A 532 27.07 9.05 19.78
CA GLU A 532 26.25 10.26 19.72
C GLU A 532 27.12 11.52 19.58
N LEU A 533 28.26 11.59 20.26
CA LEU A 533 29.22 12.68 20.08
C LEU A 533 29.72 12.76 18.62
N ALA A 534 30.03 11.63 17.99
CA ALA A 534 30.43 11.58 16.59
C ALA A 534 29.28 11.97 15.65
N ARG A 535 28.02 11.62 15.98
CA ARG A 535 26.83 12.02 15.21
C ARG A 535 26.58 13.52 15.27
N PHE A 536 26.81 14.13 16.42
CA PHE A 536 26.75 15.58 16.63
C PHE A 536 27.82 16.31 15.83
N LEU A 537 29.09 15.86 15.90
CA LEU A 537 30.20 16.50 15.19
C LEU A 537 30.17 16.26 13.68
N TYR A 538 29.70 15.09 13.24
CA TYR A 538 29.78 14.64 11.84
C TYR A 538 28.44 14.18 11.28
N PRO A 539 27.45 15.08 11.15
CA PRO A 539 26.11 14.69 10.79
C PRO A 539 25.96 14.09 9.38
N GLN A 540 26.86 14.45 8.47
CA GLN A 540 26.78 14.07 7.06
C GLN A 540 27.39 12.70 6.74
N LEU A 541 27.92 11.97 7.73
CA LEU A 541 28.46 10.62 7.50
C LEU A 541 27.34 9.61 7.27
N LYS A 542 27.60 8.67 6.35
CA LYS A 542 26.64 7.59 5.99
C LYS A 542 26.32 6.68 7.17
N ASN A 543 27.30 6.43 8.04
CA ASN A 543 27.15 5.72 9.30
C ASN A 543 28.30 6.12 10.24
N HIS A 544 28.15 5.79 11.52
CA HIS A 544 29.07 6.17 12.59
C HIS A 544 29.59 4.95 13.36
N ARG A 545 29.63 3.78 12.72
CA ARG A 545 30.22 2.58 13.34
C ARG A 545 31.68 2.86 13.69
N LEU A 546 32.17 2.29 14.78
CA LEU A 546 33.55 2.44 15.25
C LEU A 546 34.56 2.26 14.11
N ASN A 547 34.46 1.15 13.36
CA ASN A 547 35.34 0.87 12.22
C ASN A 547 35.35 1.95 11.13
N THR A 548 34.21 2.60 10.89
CA THR A 548 34.03 3.64 9.87
C THR A 548 34.65 4.95 10.34
N LEU A 549 34.48 5.28 11.62
CA LEU A 549 35.09 6.45 12.25
C LEU A 549 36.61 6.28 12.37
N CYS A 550 37.09 5.13 12.85
CA CYS A 550 38.53 4.84 12.94
C CYS A 550 39.20 4.96 11.56
N LYS A 551 38.60 4.37 10.52
CA LYS A 551 39.11 4.49 9.14
C LYS A 551 39.11 5.93 8.63
N LYS A 552 38.11 6.74 8.98
CA LYS A 552 38.05 8.16 8.59
C LYS A 552 39.16 8.97 9.25
N PHE A 553 39.48 8.66 10.50
CA PHE A 553 40.42 9.43 11.32
C PHE A 553 41.82 8.85 11.37
N ASP A 554 42.08 7.79 10.59
CA ASP A 554 43.36 7.09 10.51
C ASP A 554 43.79 6.54 11.89
N ILE A 555 42.82 6.01 12.64
CA ILE A 555 43.03 5.34 13.92
C ILE A 555 43.17 3.85 13.63
N GLU A 556 44.30 3.28 14.06
CA GLU A 556 44.58 1.85 13.87
C GLU A 556 43.62 1.00 14.71
N LEU A 557 43.01 0.01 14.07
CA LEU A 557 42.09 -0.94 14.71
C LEU A 557 42.67 -2.34 14.50
N VAL A 558 43.49 -2.79 15.45
CA VAL A 558 44.25 -4.04 15.36
C VAL A 558 43.35 -5.18 15.79
N SER A 559 42.98 -6.06 14.86
CA SER A 559 42.08 -7.20 15.07
C SER A 559 40.68 -6.80 15.55
N HIS A 560 39.72 -6.80 14.63
CA HIS A 560 38.30 -6.80 14.99
C HIS A 560 38.01 -7.99 15.92
N HIS A 561 37.10 -7.81 16.90
CA HIS A 561 36.56 -8.86 17.79
C HIS A 561 37.36 -9.14 19.08
N ARG A 562 37.93 -8.12 19.73
CA ARG A 562 38.38 -8.22 21.13
C ARG A 562 38.08 -6.91 21.83
N ALA A 563 37.43 -6.96 22.99
CA ALA A 563 36.95 -5.76 23.68
C ALA A 563 38.07 -4.75 23.99
N ILE A 564 39.30 -5.22 24.27
CA ILE A 564 40.41 -4.32 24.61
C ILE A 564 40.87 -3.45 23.43
N TYR A 565 40.89 -3.99 22.21
CA TYR A 565 41.31 -3.22 21.03
C TYR A 565 40.23 -2.22 20.61
N ASP A 566 38.96 -2.59 20.80
CA ASP A 566 37.83 -1.70 20.56
C ASP A 566 37.78 -0.58 21.60
N ALA A 567 38.08 -0.86 22.88
CA ALA A 567 38.24 0.15 23.92
C ALA A 567 39.42 1.12 23.64
N GLU A 568 40.58 0.62 23.19
CA GLU A 568 41.74 1.44 22.79
C GLU A 568 41.40 2.36 21.61
N ALA A 569 40.82 1.81 20.54
CA ALA A 569 40.45 2.57 19.37
C ALA A 569 39.36 3.60 19.69
N THR A 570 38.38 3.23 20.52
CA THR A 570 37.35 4.14 21.03
C THR A 570 37.98 5.25 21.86
N GLY A 571 39.00 4.96 22.66
CA GLY A 571 39.73 5.96 23.45
C GLY A 571 40.45 7.00 22.59
N HIS A 572 41.17 6.55 21.57
CA HIS A 572 41.83 7.46 20.61
C HIS A 572 40.81 8.27 19.79
N LEU A 573 39.71 7.64 19.38
CA LEU A 573 38.61 8.31 18.68
C LEU A 573 37.99 9.38 19.58
N PHE A 574 37.63 9.02 20.81
CA PHE A 574 37.06 9.90 21.81
C PHE A 574 37.92 11.13 22.04
N TRP A 575 39.23 10.95 22.26
CA TRP A 575 40.14 12.09 22.49
C TRP A 575 40.12 13.08 21.33
N ARG A 576 40.06 12.59 20.10
CA ARG A 576 39.92 13.44 18.92
C ARG A 576 38.58 14.19 18.90
N LEU A 577 37.48 13.50 19.18
CA LEU A 577 36.15 14.11 19.22
C LEU A 577 36.05 15.19 20.30
N ILE A 578 36.63 14.97 21.48
CA ILE A 578 36.67 15.96 22.57
C ILE A 578 37.40 17.24 22.15
N ARG A 579 38.55 17.13 21.48
CA ARG A 579 39.29 18.31 21.01
C ARG A 579 38.46 19.17 20.07
N GLU A 580 37.73 18.55 19.15
CA GLU A 580 36.84 19.27 18.21
C GLU A 580 35.59 19.83 18.90
N THR A 581 35.11 19.16 19.95
CA THR A 581 33.99 19.62 20.77
C THR A 581 34.34 20.89 21.54
N VAL A 582 35.55 20.94 22.09
CA VAL A 582 36.13 22.11 22.76
C VAL A 582 36.36 23.26 21.78
N GLU A 583 36.79 22.98 20.54
CA GLU A 583 36.88 24.01 19.48
C GLU A 583 35.52 24.63 19.12
N LYS A 584 34.42 23.91 19.35
CA LYS A 584 33.04 24.41 19.20
C LYS A 584 32.52 25.16 20.42
N GLY A 585 33.33 25.33 21.47
CA GLY A 585 32.99 26.07 22.68
C GLY A 585 32.27 25.25 23.75
N ILE A 586 32.24 23.92 23.64
CA ILE A 586 31.70 23.01 24.65
C ILE A 586 32.88 22.48 25.45
N THR A 587 33.00 22.91 26.70
CA THR A 587 34.21 22.71 27.52
C THR A 587 33.99 21.82 28.72
N TYR A 588 32.75 21.71 29.19
CA TYR A 588 32.38 20.88 30.32
C TYR A 588 31.44 19.73 29.92
N HIS A 589 31.45 18.65 30.70
CA HIS A 589 30.63 17.47 30.47
C HIS A 589 29.11 17.76 30.53
N ASP A 590 28.66 18.60 31.47
CA ASP A 590 27.29 19.07 31.60
C ASP A 590 26.85 20.02 30.46
N GLU A 591 27.75 20.41 29.55
CA GLU A 591 27.42 21.21 28.38
C GLU A 591 27.13 20.38 27.12
N LEU A 592 27.48 19.08 27.12
CA LEU A 592 27.42 18.21 25.94
C LEU A 592 26.01 18.08 25.36
N ASN A 593 24.98 18.09 26.21
CA ASN A 593 23.59 17.93 25.79
C ASN A 593 22.88 19.27 25.46
N ASN A 594 23.53 20.43 25.63
CA ASN A 594 22.88 21.72 25.40
C ASN A 594 22.55 22.02 23.93
N ASN A 595 23.04 21.21 22.98
CA ASN A 595 22.92 21.44 21.54
C ASN A 595 22.37 20.24 20.74
N THR A 596 21.79 19.23 21.38
CA THR A 596 21.37 17.94 20.75
C THR A 596 20.03 17.97 19.97
N GLY A 597 19.46 19.15 19.68
CA GLY A 597 18.09 19.26 19.12
C GLY A 597 17.95 19.38 17.59
N GLU A 598 19.00 19.70 16.83
CA GLU A 598 18.88 20.00 15.40
C GLU A 598 19.41 18.87 14.50
N GLY A 599 18.53 17.93 14.12
CA GLY A 599 18.76 16.99 13.01
C GLY A 599 19.05 15.52 13.38
N GLU A 600 18.94 15.13 14.66
CA GLU A 600 19.25 13.77 15.12
C GLU A 600 18.11 12.76 14.95
N PHE A 601 16.85 13.21 14.99
CA PHE A 601 15.66 12.36 14.85
C PHE A 601 15.64 11.52 13.56
N GLN A 602 16.33 11.95 12.50
CA GLN A 602 16.44 11.23 11.22
C GLN A 602 17.28 9.95 11.33
N ARG A 603 18.13 9.84 12.35
CA ARG A 603 19.08 8.73 12.52
C ARG A 603 18.63 7.70 13.54
N GLN A 604 17.71 8.06 14.41
CA GLN A 604 17.08 7.12 15.31
C GLN A 604 16.21 6.14 14.51
N ARG A 605 16.18 4.90 14.98
CA ARG A 605 15.17 3.93 14.51
C ARG A 605 13.87 4.31 15.22
N PRO A 606 12.79 4.60 14.47
CA PRO A 606 11.54 4.94 15.11
C PRO A 606 10.96 3.73 15.82
N SER A 607 10.38 3.95 17.00
CA SER A 607 9.53 3.01 17.69
C SER A 607 8.06 3.27 17.35
N HIS A 608 7.21 2.27 17.49
CA HIS A 608 5.78 2.45 17.29
C HIS A 608 5.09 2.91 18.58
N CYS A 609 4.06 3.72 18.44
CA CYS A 609 3.09 4.01 19.49
C CYS A 609 1.71 4.24 18.87
N ILE A 610 0.65 3.91 19.60
CA ILE A 610 -0.73 4.15 19.16
C ILE A 610 -1.22 5.47 19.73
N LEU A 611 -1.76 6.35 18.89
CA LEU A 611 -2.43 7.57 19.30
C LEU A 611 -3.92 7.42 18.99
N LEU A 612 -4.78 7.43 20.02
CA LEU A 612 -6.24 7.41 19.87
C LEU A 612 -6.79 8.80 20.18
N ALA A 613 -7.62 9.36 19.30
CA ALA A 613 -8.30 10.61 19.54
C ALA A 613 -9.49 10.41 20.50
N GLN A 614 -9.35 10.85 21.75
CA GLN A 614 -10.42 10.80 22.75
C GLN A 614 -11.50 11.85 22.52
N THR A 615 -11.11 13.01 21.99
CA THR A 615 -12.00 14.17 21.81
C THR A 615 -11.81 14.80 20.43
N GLN A 616 -12.71 15.71 20.04
CA GLN A 616 -12.56 16.49 18.80
C GLN A 616 -11.26 17.33 18.78
N THR A 617 -10.80 17.79 19.95
CA THR A 617 -9.49 18.47 20.10
C THR A 617 -8.35 17.50 19.82
N GLY A 618 -8.44 16.28 20.35
CA GLY A 618 -7.52 15.17 20.06
C GLY A 618 -7.39 14.89 18.58
N LEU A 619 -8.51 14.75 17.88
CA LEU A 619 -8.53 14.54 16.43
C LEU A 619 -7.81 15.67 15.66
N LYS A 620 -8.05 16.92 16.04
CA LYS A 620 -7.34 18.08 15.45
C LYS A 620 -5.84 18.01 15.72
N ASN A 621 -5.44 17.59 16.92
CA ASN A 621 -4.04 17.40 17.28
C ASN A 621 -3.41 16.24 16.49
N LEU A 622 -4.14 15.15 16.28
CA LEU A 622 -3.74 14.04 15.43
C LEU A 622 -3.46 14.52 13.99
N TYR A 623 -4.36 15.32 13.39
CA TYR A 623 -4.14 15.92 12.07
C TYR A 623 -2.89 16.81 12.01
N LYS A 624 -2.62 17.58 13.07
CA LYS A 624 -1.37 18.37 13.16
C LYS A 624 -0.14 17.46 13.25
N LEU A 625 -0.17 16.41 14.06
CA LEU A 625 0.93 15.48 14.23
C LEU A 625 1.26 14.75 12.92
N VAL A 626 0.24 14.28 12.18
CA VAL A 626 0.40 13.70 10.83
C VAL A 626 0.97 14.74 9.86
N SER A 627 0.52 16.00 9.94
CA SER A 627 1.07 17.06 9.09
C SER A 627 2.54 17.36 9.42
N LEU A 628 2.88 17.48 10.70
CA LEU A 628 4.25 17.69 11.18
C LEU A 628 5.17 16.54 10.73
N SER A 629 4.71 15.30 10.85
CA SER A 629 5.48 14.11 10.49
C SER A 629 5.77 14.01 8.99
N HIS A 630 4.88 14.52 8.15
CA HIS A 630 5.04 14.53 6.68
C HIS A 630 5.77 15.77 6.16
N LEU A 631 5.70 16.91 6.86
CA LEU A 631 6.25 18.18 6.37
C LEU A 631 7.61 18.52 6.99
N HIS A 632 7.75 18.36 8.31
CA HIS A 632 8.92 18.85 9.06
C HIS A 632 9.83 17.72 9.52
N TYR A 633 9.25 16.58 9.89
CA TYR A 633 9.98 15.45 10.48
C TYR A 633 9.99 14.21 9.58
N PHE A 634 9.69 14.39 8.29
CA PHE A 634 9.78 13.30 7.33
C PHE A 634 11.24 12.95 7.05
N TYR A 635 11.54 11.66 6.99
CA TYR A 635 12.83 11.17 6.52
C TYR A 635 12.65 10.03 5.52
N ARG A 636 12.62 8.78 6.01
CA ARG A 636 12.23 7.59 5.22
C ARG A 636 10.79 7.19 5.50
N THR A 637 10.32 7.52 6.69
CA THR A 637 8.98 7.34 7.21
C THR A 637 8.54 8.65 7.87
N PRO A 638 7.23 8.90 8.01
CA PRO A 638 6.73 10.10 8.68
C PRO A 638 6.88 9.96 10.20
N ARG A 639 7.89 10.61 10.79
CA ARG A 639 8.25 10.46 12.20
C ARG A 639 7.69 11.58 13.07
N ILE A 640 7.48 11.31 14.35
CA ILE A 640 6.99 12.28 15.31
C ILE A 640 7.91 12.29 16.54
N PRO A 641 8.62 13.40 16.82
CA PRO A 641 9.39 13.55 18.04
C PRO A 641 8.51 13.52 19.30
N ARG A 642 9.00 12.92 20.40
CA ARG A 642 8.27 12.80 21.66
C ARG A 642 7.79 14.16 22.19
N SER A 643 8.60 15.22 22.10
CA SER A 643 8.17 16.57 22.49
C SER A 643 6.95 17.07 21.71
N GLN A 644 6.82 16.69 20.44
CA GLN A 644 5.68 17.09 19.62
C GLN A 644 4.42 16.35 20.03
N ILE A 645 4.51 15.07 20.38
CA ILE A 645 3.40 14.33 20.97
C ILE A 645 3.00 14.98 22.30
N GLN A 646 3.94 15.25 23.20
CA GLN A 646 3.63 15.89 24.48
C GLN A 646 2.96 17.26 24.32
N LYS A 647 3.46 18.07 23.38
CA LYS A 647 2.88 19.38 23.06
C LYS A 647 1.45 19.30 22.53
N HIS A 648 1.10 18.21 21.85
CA HIS A 648 -0.22 18.00 21.24
C HIS A 648 -1.00 16.86 21.91
N ARG A 649 -0.63 16.47 23.13
CA ARG A 649 -1.21 15.32 23.85
C ARG A 649 -2.65 15.56 24.27
N ASP A 650 -3.08 16.81 24.42
CA ASP A 650 -4.44 17.14 24.83
C ASP A 650 -5.49 16.47 23.92
N GLY A 651 -6.38 15.69 24.54
CA GLY A 651 -7.40 14.89 23.86
C GLY A 651 -6.90 13.61 23.18
N LEU A 652 -5.64 13.19 23.40
CA LEU A 652 -5.08 11.94 22.88
C LEU A 652 -4.80 10.95 24.01
N MET A 653 -5.11 9.68 23.74
CA MET A 653 -4.67 8.54 24.56
C MET A 653 -3.55 7.79 23.83
N ILE A 654 -2.49 7.41 24.56
CA ILE A 654 -1.28 6.84 23.98
C ILE A 654 -1.07 5.39 24.43
N GLY A 655 -1.03 4.47 23.47
CA GLY A 655 -0.74 3.05 23.63
C GLY A 655 0.70 2.68 23.30
N SER A 656 1.21 1.63 23.93
CA SER A 656 2.61 1.18 23.77
C SER A 656 2.90 0.37 22.48
N ALA A 657 1.88 0.08 21.67
CA ALA A 657 1.97 -0.61 20.37
C ALA A 657 2.54 -2.05 20.41
N CYS A 658 3.25 -2.44 19.35
CA CYS A 658 3.70 -3.81 19.05
C CYS A 658 5.14 -4.11 19.55
N ASP A 659 5.81 -5.10 18.96
CA ASP A 659 7.21 -5.45 19.26
C ASP A 659 8.23 -4.40 18.81
N ASP A 660 7.88 -3.55 17.84
CA ASP A 660 8.63 -2.34 17.50
C ASP A 660 8.28 -1.16 18.44
N GLY A 661 7.38 -1.35 19.41
CA GLY A 661 7.06 -0.39 20.48
C GLY A 661 8.07 -0.40 21.64
N GLU A 662 8.23 0.75 22.31
CA GLU A 662 9.32 0.93 23.30
C GLU A 662 9.18 0.05 24.54
N VAL A 663 7.94 -0.24 24.98
CA VAL A 663 7.70 -1.01 26.21
C VAL A 663 7.99 -2.49 25.98
N PHE A 664 7.49 -3.07 24.88
CA PHE A 664 7.73 -4.48 24.57
C PHE A 664 9.21 -4.72 24.23
N ASN A 665 9.80 -3.86 23.40
CA ASN A 665 11.22 -3.92 23.09
C ASN A 665 12.09 -3.72 24.34
N GLY A 666 11.71 -2.76 25.19
CA GLY A 666 12.35 -2.51 26.48
C GLY A 666 12.32 -3.74 27.39
N MET A 667 11.19 -4.43 27.50
CA MET A 667 11.09 -5.68 28.29
C MET A 667 12.06 -6.76 27.85
N MET A 668 12.42 -6.78 26.56
CA MET A 668 13.39 -7.73 26.04
C MET A 668 14.84 -7.32 26.29
N GLN A 669 15.14 -6.01 26.34
CA GLN A 669 16.52 -5.52 26.21
C GLN A 669 17.02 -4.71 27.42
N LYS A 670 16.12 -4.07 28.17
CA LYS A 670 16.42 -3.06 29.20
C LYS A 670 16.08 -3.57 30.59
N SER A 671 16.64 -2.91 31.61
CA SER A 671 16.33 -3.24 33.00
C SER A 671 14.85 -2.92 33.36
N PRO A 672 14.24 -3.62 34.34
CA PRO A 672 12.85 -3.37 34.73
C PRO A 672 12.55 -1.91 35.09
N GLU A 673 13.50 -1.20 35.70
CA GLU A 673 13.33 0.20 36.10
C GLU A 673 13.35 1.16 34.90
N GLU A 674 14.19 0.93 33.90
CA GLU A 674 14.20 1.72 32.67
C GLU A 674 12.89 1.53 31.90
N VAL A 675 12.40 0.29 31.82
CA VAL A 675 11.11 0.03 31.17
C VAL A 675 9.95 0.64 31.95
N GLU A 676 10.03 0.67 33.28
CA GLU A 676 9.06 1.36 34.11
C GLU A 676 9.04 2.87 33.82
N GLU A 677 10.20 3.51 33.65
CA GLU A 677 10.27 4.92 33.27
C GLU A 677 9.68 5.17 31.87
N ILE A 678 10.02 4.33 30.89
CA ILE A 678 9.45 4.38 29.53
C ILE A 678 7.92 4.24 29.59
N ALA A 679 7.41 3.28 30.35
CA ALA A 679 5.98 2.99 30.45
C ALA A 679 5.17 4.15 31.06
N LYS A 680 5.78 5.04 31.85
CA LYS A 680 5.10 6.24 32.40
C LYS A 680 4.54 7.15 31.32
N PHE A 681 5.17 7.20 30.14
CA PHE A 681 4.74 8.01 29.00
C PHE A 681 3.39 7.57 28.40
N TYR A 682 3.03 6.30 28.53
CA TYR A 682 1.85 5.71 27.90
C TYR A 682 0.64 5.73 28.83
N ASP A 683 -0.57 5.89 28.30
CA ASP A 683 -1.80 5.85 29.08
C ASP A 683 -2.28 4.41 29.33
N TYR A 684 -2.04 3.53 28.34
CA TYR A 684 -2.27 2.09 28.42
C TYR A 684 -1.13 1.31 27.78
N LEU A 685 -0.96 0.06 28.19
CA LEU A 685 0.04 -0.85 27.64
C LEU A 685 -0.62 -1.90 26.76
N GLU A 686 0.03 -2.26 25.68
CA GLU A 686 -0.45 -3.25 24.72
C GLU A 686 0.32 -4.56 24.84
N VAL A 687 -0.42 -5.65 24.69
CA VAL A 687 0.10 -7.00 24.44
C VAL A 687 -0.66 -7.61 23.27
N GLN A 688 -0.01 -8.46 22.50
CA GLN A 688 -0.60 -9.09 21.31
C GLN A 688 -0.52 -10.62 21.45
N PRO A 689 -1.32 -11.39 20.68
CA PRO A 689 -1.20 -12.83 20.62
C PRO A 689 0.26 -13.27 20.47
N PRO A 690 0.73 -14.30 21.20
CA PRO A 690 2.10 -14.79 21.06
C PRO A 690 2.51 -15.11 19.61
N SER A 691 1.56 -15.54 18.78
CA SER A 691 1.77 -15.78 17.35
C SER A 691 2.24 -14.55 16.57
N ASN A 692 1.94 -13.34 17.04
CA ASN A 692 2.38 -12.09 16.42
C ASN A 692 3.89 -11.87 16.59
N TYR A 693 4.52 -12.53 17.56
CA TYR A 693 5.92 -12.32 17.94
C TYR A 693 6.83 -13.50 17.58
N TYR A 694 6.33 -14.53 16.89
CA TYR A 694 7.13 -15.73 16.57
C TYR A 694 8.35 -15.45 15.70
N HIS A 695 8.36 -14.36 14.91
CA HIS A 695 9.55 -13.91 14.19
C HIS A 695 10.71 -13.52 15.12
N LEU A 696 10.45 -13.17 16.38
CA LEU A 696 11.49 -12.91 17.38
C LEU A 696 12.20 -14.20 17.80
N ILE A 697 11.48 -15.32 17.82
CA ILE A 697 12.06 -16.65 18.05
C ILE A 697 12.89 -17.10 16.85
N GLU A 698 12.36 -16.90 15.63
CA GLU A 698 13.10 -17.18 14.38
C GLU A 698 14.41 -16.39 14.27
N ARG A 699 14.47 -15.21 14.91
CA ARG A 699 15.65 -14.34 14.95
C ARG A 699 16.56 -14.58 16.16
N GLU A 700 16.28 -15.60 16.97
CA GLU A 700 17.04 -15.93 18.19
C GLU A 700 17.08 -14.77 19.21
N LEU A 701 16.12 -13.84 19.14
CA LEU A 701 15.96 -12.76 20.14
C LEU A 701 15.14 -13.20 21.35
N VAL A 702 14.33 -14.24 21.18
CA VAL A 702 13.57 -14.92 22.22
C VAL A 702 13.81 -16.42 22.03
N ARG A 703 14.11 -17.14 23.11
CA ARG A 703 14.49 -18.56 23.09
C ARG A 703 13.36 -19.46 22.64
N ASP A 704 12.17 -19.27 23.20
CA ASP A 704 11.03 -20.14 22.98
C ASP A 704 9.69 -19.46 23.31
N LYS A 705 8.59 -20.18 23.09
CA LYS A 705 7.23 -19.70 23.38
C LYS A 705 7.02 -19.39 24.86
N GLY A 706 7.66 -20.13 25.77
CA GLY A 706 7.51 -19.94 27.21
C GLY A 706 8.12 -18.62 27.67
N GLU A 707 9.29 -18.26 27.15
CA GLU A 707 9.90 -16.94 27.40
C GLU A 707 9.05 -15.80 26.83
N LEU A 708 8.42 -16.01 25.67
CA LEU A 708 7.49 -15.01 25.11
C LEU A 708 6.26 -14.79 26.00
N GLU A 709 5.66 -15.87 26.51
CA GLU A 709 4.56 -15.80 27.48
C GLU A 709 5.00 -15.12 28.79
N GLU A 710 6.26 -15.30 29.20
CA GLU A 710 6.85 -14.61 30.35
C GLU A 710 7.02 -13.10 30.10
N ILE A 711 7.53 -12.70 28.93
CA ILE A 711 7.66 -11.28 28.53
C ILE A 711 6.28 -10.61 28.55
N ILE A 712 5.26 -11.23 27.95
CA ILE A 712 3.88 -10.73 27.97
C ILE A 712 3.36 -10.61 29.42
N SER A 713 3.61 -11.63 30.24
CA SER A 713 3.23 -11.62 31.66
C SER A 713 3.92 -10.48 32.43
N ASN A 714 5.15 -10.13 32.07
CA ASN A 714 5.90 -9.05 32.70
C ASN A 714 5.36 -7.67 32.29
N VAL A 715 4.90 -7.49 31.05
CA VAL A 715 4.16 -6.28 30.64
C VAL A 715 2.86 -6.15 31.43
N VAL A 716 2.12 -7.25 31.65
CA VAL A 716 0.90 -7.26 32.47
C VAL A 716 1.19 -6.82 33.90
N LYS A 717 2.20 -7.41 34.55
CA LYS A 717 2.64 -7.03 35.91
C LYS A 717 3.10 -5.57 35.98
N LEU A 718 3.76 -5.07 34.93
CA LEU A 718 4.17 -3.67 34.87
C LEU A 718 2.96 -2.73 34.85
N GLY A 719 1.94 -3.05 34.05
CA GLY A 719 0.70 -2.28 34.02
C GLY A 719 0.01 -2.24 35.39
N GLU A 720 -0.09 -3.39 36.07
CA GLU A 720 -0.62 -3.46 37.44
C GLU A 720 0.19 -2.61 38.43
N LYS A 721 1.53 -2.70 38.37
CA LYS A 721 2.43 -1.92 39.23
C LYS A 721 2.25 -0.41 39.03
N LEU A 722 2.08 0.03 37.79
CA LEU A 722 1.93 1.43 37.42
C LEU A 722 0.48 1.96 37.48
N GLY A 723 -0.50 1.08 37.73
CA GLY A 723 -1.92 1.43 37.66
C GLY A 723 -2.38 1.81 36.25
N LYS A 724 -1.78 1.23 35.21
CA LYS A 724 -2.11 1.47 33.80
C LYS A 724 -2.88 0.27 33.23
N PRO A 725 -3.98 0.49 32.49
CA PRO A 725 -4.69 -0.59 31.82
C PRO A 725 -3.77 -1.33 30.85
N VAL A 726 -3.82 -2.66 30.85
CA VAL A 726 -3.16 -3.51 29.86
C VAL A 726 -4.23 -4.07 28.94
N VAL A 727 -4.08 -3.89 27.64
CA VAL A 727 -5.06 -4.30 26.64
C VAL A 727 -4.45 -5.31 25.67
N ALA A 728 -5.23 -6.34 25.34
CA ALA A 728 -4.87 -7.30 24.33
C ALA A 728 -5.37 -6.84 22.95
N THR A 729 -4.44 -6.51 22.05
CA THR A 729 -4.74 -6.00 20.70
C THR A 729 -4.34 -7.00 19.61
N GLY A 730 -5.00 -6.94 18.46
CA GLY A 730 -4.81 -7.90 17.37
C GLY A 730 -3.68 -7.55 16.40
N ASN A 731 -3.32 -6.26 16.30
CA ASN A 731 -2.43 -5.71 15.26
C ASN A 731 -2.90 -6.10 13.85
N VAL A 732 -4.20 -5.92 13.61
CA VAL A 732 -4.92 -6.56 12.50
C VAL A 732 -4.51 -5.97 11.16
N HIS A 733 -4.16 -6.79 10.16
CA HIS A 733 -3.81 -6.31 8.80
C HIS A 733 -4.72 -6.88 7.68
N TYR A 734 -5.47 -7.93 7.98
CA TYR A 734 -6.44 -8.54 7.05
C TYR A 734 -7.62 -9.14 7.82
N LEU A 735 -8.70 -9.52 7.13
CA LEU A 735 -9.96 -9.87 7.80
C LEU A 735 -9.94 -11.31 8.29
N ASP A 736 -9.69 -12.24 7.38
CA ASP A 736 -9.77 -13.67 7.62
C ASP A 736 -8.39 -14.34 7.55
N PRO A 737 -8.17 -15.47 8.25
CA PRO A 737 -6.88 -16.18 8.21
C PRO A 737 -6.36 -16.44 6.80
N ASN A 738 -7.26 -16.77 5.87
CA ASN A 738 -6.93 -17.07 4.48
C ASN A 738 -6.42 -15.85 3.70
N ASP A 739 -6.71 -14.62 4.14
CA ASP A 739 -6.21 -13.40 3.50
C ASP A 739 -4.71 -13.17 3.71
N TYR A 740 -4.07 -13.98 4.58
CA TYR A 740 -2.63 -13.98 4.81
C TYR A 740 -1.82 -14.06 3.50
N ILE A 741 -2.26 -14.88 2.54
CA ILE A 741 -1.56 -15.07 1.28
C ILE A 741 -1.50 -13.78 0.46
N TYR A 742 -2.53 -12.94 0.52
CA TYR A 742 -2.57 -11.69 -0.22
C TYR A 742 -1.59 -10.66 0.36
N ARG A 743 -1.52 -10.56 1.69
CA ARG A 743 -0.49 -9.74 2.36
C ARG A 743 0.91 -10.24 2.03
N GLN A 744 1.13 -11.55 2.04
CA GLN A 744 2.40 -12.15 1.67
C GLN A 744 2.83 -11.79 0.24
N ILE A 745 1.91 -11.86 -0.74
CA ILE A 745 2.17 -11.45 -2.12
C ILE A 745 2.50 -9.96 -2.20
N LEU A 746 1.75 -9.10 -1.49
CA LEU A 746 1.94 -7.66 -1.48
C LEU A 746 3.33 -7.27 -0.96
N ILE A 747 3.73 -7.80 0.19
CA ILE A 747 5.04 -7.55 0.80
C ILE A 747 6.16 -8.13 -0.07
N SER A 748 5.97 -9.33 -0.64
CA SER A 748 6.92 -9.96 -1.55
C SER A 748 7.21 -9.11 -2.79
N SER A 749 6.22 -8.35 -3.28
CA SER A 749 6.38 -7.48 -4.45
C SER A 749 7.39 -6.34 -4.25
N GLN A 750 7.71 -5.99 -3.00
CA GLN A 750 8.70 -4.96 -2.66
C GLN A 750 10.15 -5.47 -2.65
N GLY A 751 10.36 -6.78 -2.83
CA GLY A 751 11.67 -7.43 -2.92
C GLY A 751 12.52 -7.28 -1.64
N GLY A 752 13.83 -7.52 -1.75
CA GLY A 752 14.75 -7.51 -0.60
C GLY A 752 14.94 -6.14 0.10
N ALA A 753 14.30 -5.09 -0.41
CA ALA A 753 14.25 -3.76 0.20
C ALA A 753 13.31 -3.71 1.41
N ASN A 754 12.22 -4.50 1.42
CA ASN A 754 11.40 -4.66 2.62
C ASN A 754 12.02 -5.72 3.55
N PRO A 755 12.43 -5.37 4.78
CA PRO A 755 12.98 -6.31 5.75
C PRO A 755 12.04 -7.47 6.08
N LEU A 756 10.72 -7.29 5.98
CA LEU A 756 9.73 -8.32 6.27
C LEU A 756 9.83 -9.54 5.33
N ASN A 757 10.42 -9.38 4.13
CA ASN A 757 10.68 -10.50 3.23
C ASN A 757 11.77 -11.48 3.72
N ARG A 758 12.44 -11.16 4.84
CA ARG A 758 13.49 -11.99 5.43
C ARG A 758 12.99 -12.88 6.58
N GLN A 759 11.72 -12.78 6.93
CA GLN A 759 11.13 -13.50 8.05
C GLN A 759 9.74 -14.04 7.67
N LYS A 760 9.23 -14.99 8.44
CA LYS A 760 7.83 -15.38 8.33
C LYS A 760 6.94 -14.22 8.80
N LEU A 761 5.86 -13.96 8.06
CA LEU A 761 4.91 -12.92 8.47
C LEU A 761 4.03 -13.43 9.61
N PRO A 762 3.71 -12.58 10.60
CA PRO A 762 2.82 -12.96 11.70
C PRO A 762 1.38 -13.13 11.21
N GLU A 763 0.64 -14.00 11.89
CA GLU A 763 -0.77 -14.22 11.64
C GLU A 763 -1.61 -13.16 12.34
N VAL A 764 -2.06 -12.14 11.59
CA VAL A 764 -2.72 -10.94 12.11
C VAL A 764 -4.08 -10.67 11.44
N HIS A 765 -4.89 -11.73 11.35
CA HIS A 765 -6.29 -11.59 10.96
C HIS A 765 -7.11 -10.97 12.09
N PHE A 766 -8.31 -10.48 11.77
CA PHE A 766 -9.21 -9.97 12.78
C PHE A 766 -9.75 -11.13 13.61
N ARG A 767 -9.25 -11.29 14.84
CA ARG A 767 -9.66 -12.39 15.74
C ARG A 767 -11.06 -12.17 16.32
N THR A 768 -11.73 -13.19 16.82
CA THR A 768 -12.94 -13.06 17.66
C THR A 768 -12.60 -12.94 19.15
N THR A 769 -13.56 -12.52 19.98
CA THR A 769 -13.37 -12.39 21.43
C THR A 769 -12.97 -13.72 22.06
N ASP A 770 -13.66 -14.81 21.71
CA ASP A 770 -13.38 -16.16 22.22
C ASP A 770 -12.00 -16.67 21.82
N GLU A 771 -11.58 -16.47 20.56
CA GLU A 771 -10.21 -16.79 20.11
C GLU A 771 -9.16 -16.03 20.94
N MET A 772 -9.37 -14.75 21.22
CA MET A 772 -8.42 -13.97 22.05
C MET A 772 -8.40 -14.45 23.51
N LEU A 773 -9.55 -14.78 24.10
CA LEU A 773 -9.61 -15.32 25.46
C LEU A 773 -8.85 -16.65 25.56
N GLU A 774 -8.99 -17.54 24.57
CA GLU A 774 -8.25 -18.80 24.52
C GLU A 774 -6.74 -18.56 24.37
N ILE A 775 -6.34 -17.64 23.49
CA ILE A 775 -4.93 -17.29 23.26
C ILE A 775 -4.25 -16.77 24.53
N PHE A 776 -4.95 -15.94 25.32
CA PHE A 776 -4.42 -15.35 26.55
C PHE A 776 -4.70 -16.17 27.82
N ALA A 777 -5.27 -17.37 27.69
CA ALA A 777 -5.62 -18.23 28.83
C ALA A 777 -4.42 -18.60 29.71
N PHE A 778 -3.19 -18.55 29.19
CA PHE A 778 -1.95 -18.79 29.96
C PHE A 778 -1.73 -17.78 31.10
N LEU A 779 -2.35 -16.60 31.05
CA LEU A 779 -2.34 -15.60 32.13
C LEU A 779 -3.34 -15.91 33.26
N GLY A 780 -4.21 -16.91 33.06
CA GLY A 780 -5.38 -17.19 33.90
C GLY A 780 -6.64 -16.51 33.38
N GLU A 781 -7.80 -17.16 33.56
CA GLU A 781 -9.09 -16.74 32.99
C GLU A 781 -9.50 -15.31 33.38
N GLU A 782 -9.32 -14.93 34.65
CA GLU A 782 -9.66 -13.58 35.12
C GLU A 782 -8.82 -12.51 34.42
N LYS A 783 -7.50 -12.74 34.31
CA LYS A 783 -6.60 -11.78 33.69
C LYS A 783 -6.80 -11.72 32.18
N ALA A 784 -7.05 -12.86 31.53
CA ALA A 784 -7.40 -12.91 30.11
C ALA A 784 -8.66 -12.08 29.83
N LYS A 785 -9.73 -12.27 30.62
CA LYS A 785 -10.97 -11.47 30.49
C LYS A 785 -10.74 -9.99 30.78
N GLU A 786 -9.91 -9.67 31.76
CA GLU A 786 -9.55 -8.29 32.10
C GLU A 786 -8.89 -7.59 30.90
N ILE A 787 -7.82 -8.15 30.33
CA ILE A 787 -7.07 -7.48 29.26
C ILE A 787 -7.74 -7.56 27.89
N VAL A 788 -8.52 -8.62 27.61
CA VAL A 788 -9.18 -8.83 26.31
C VAL A 788 -10.49 -8.06 26.22
N VAL A 789 -11.28 -8.01 27.28
CA VAL A 789 -12.65 -7.44 27.26
C VAL A 789 -12.74 -6.20 28.13
N THR A 790 -12.40 -6.31 29.42
CA THR A 790 -12.70 -5.25 30.39
C THR A 790 -11.91 -3.98 30.10
N ASN A 791 -10.60 -4.11 29.91
CA ASN A 791 -9.72 -2.98 29.64
C ASN A 791 -9.92 -2.45 28.22
N THR A 792 -10.17 -3.30 27.21
CA THR A 792 -10.43 -2.82 25.84
C THR A 792 -11.73 -2.01 25.75
N GLN A 793 -12.79 -2.45 26.44
CA GLN A 793 -14.02 -1.67 26.58
C GLN A 793 -13.80 -0.40 27.41
N PHE A 794 -12.99 -0.45 28.49
CA PHE A 794 -12.65 0.73 29.27
C PHE A 794 -12.03 1.82 28.38
N ILE A 795 -11.03 1.47 27.56
CA ILE A 795 -10.41 2.42 26.63
C ILE A 795 -11.45 2.98 25.63
N ALA A 796 -12.32 2.14 25.08
CA ALA A 796 -13.37 2.60 24.15
C ALA A 796 -14.37 3.56 24.79
N ASN A 797 -14.74 3.31 26.05
CA ASN A 797 -15.70 4.14 26.80
C ASN A 797 -15.13 5.52 27.17
N GLU A 798 -13.81 5.66 27.24
CA GLU A 798 -13.11 6.93 27.48
C GLU A 798 -13.00 7.80 26.22
N ILE A 799 -13.60 7.38 25.10
CA ILE A 799 -13.54 8.07 23.81
C ILE A 799 -14.92 8.67 23.49
N GLU A 800 -14.96 9.97 23.25
CA GLU A 800 -16.16 10.71 22.86
C GLU A 800 -16.61 10.36 21.43
N ASP A 801 -17.82 10.78 21.06
CA ASP A 801 -18.26 10.73 19.66
C ASP A 801 -17.53 11.80 18.84
N VAL A 802 -16.46 11.39 18.16
CA VAL A 802 -15.57 12.24 17.39
C VAL A 802 -15.95 12.25 15.91
N GLN A 803 -16.02 13.44 15.30
CA GLN A 803 -16.38 13.61 13.90
C GLN A 803 -15.15 13.98 13.04
N PRO A 804 -14.61 13.07 12.21
CA PRO A 804 -13.42 13.33 11.40
C PRO A 804 -13.65 14.28 10.24
N ILE A 805 -14.90 14.40 9.78
CA ILE A 805 -15.30 15.23 8.65
C ILE A 805 -16.49 16.10 9.07
N PRO A 806 -16.40 17.43 8.95
CA PRO A 806 -17.52 18.31 9.26
C PRO A 806 -18.67 18.14 8.26
N ASP A 807 -19.91 18.32 8.72
CA ASP A 807 -21.09 18.24 7.85
C ASP A 807 -21.32 19.54 7.03
N ASP A 808 -20.84 20.68 7.53
CA ASP A 808 -21.09 22.00 6.95
C ASP A 808 -20.03 22.46 5.93
N LEU A 809 -20.47 23.27 4.96
CA LEU A 809 -19.60 23.99 4.03
C LEU A 809 -19.12 25.31 4.65
N TYR A 810 -17.81 25.44 4.87
CA TYR A 810 -17.20 26.68 5.38
C TYR A 810 -16.74 27.57 4.22
N THR A 811 -17.52 28.61 3.91
CA THR A 811 -17.22 29.53 2.82
C THR A 811 -16.30 30.69 3.28
N PRO A 812 -15.26 31.05 2.51
CA PRO A 812 -14.41 32.19 2.85
C PRO A 812 -15.18 33.51 2.70
N LYS A 813 -15.01 34.43 3.65
CA LYS A 813 -15.52 35.79 3.55
C LYS A 813 -14.36 36.75 3.33
N ILE A 814 -14.26 37.29 2.13
CA ILE A 814 -13.29 38.33 1.77
C ILE A 814 -14.06 39.65 1.62
N GLU A 815 -13.71 40.64 2.43
CA GLU A 815 -14.38 41.94 2.42
C GLU A 815 -14.34 42.55 1.01
N GLY A 816 -15.50 42.97 0.50
CA GLY A 816 -15.64 43.57 -0.83
C GLY A 816 -15.77 42.57 -1.99
N ALA A 817 -15.45 41.28 -1.80
CA ALA A 817 -15.45 40.32 -2.92
C ALA A 817 -16.83 40.13 -3.56
N GLU A 818 -17.91 40.08 -2.78
CA GLU A 818 -19.28 39.96 -3.33
C GLU A 818 -19.66 41.18 -4.18
N GLU A 819 -19.29 42.38 -3.72
CA GLU A 819 -19.56 43.63 -4.42
C GLU A 819 -18.70 43.77 -5.67
N GLU A 820 -17.42 43.41 -5.59
CA GLU A 820 -16.48 43.44 -6.72
C GLU A 820 -16.92 42.48 -7.83
N ILE A 821 -17.29 41.24 -7.50
CA ILE A 821 -17.82 40.28 -8.48
C ILE A 821 -19.11 40.80 -9.12
N ARG A 822 -20.00 41.42 -8.33
CA ARG A 822 -21.20 42.07 -8.87
C ARG A 822 -20.84 43.19 -9.83
N GLN A 823 -19.99 44.12 -9.41
CA GLN A 823 -19.62 45.26 -10.24
C GLN A 823 -18.91 44.82 -11.52
N MET A 824 -17.91 43.93 -11.42
CA MET A 824 -17.18 43.38 -12.57
C MET A 824 -18.12 42.69 -13.58
N SER A 825 -19.06 41.88 -13.10
CA SER A 825 -20.01 41.18 -13.97
C SER A 825 -20.93 42.16 -14.70
N TYR A 826 -21.49 43.15 -14.01
CA TYR A 826 -22.34 44.18 -14.63
C TYR A 826 -21.56 45.11 -15.57
N GLU A 827 -20.35 45.54 -15.20
CA GLU A 827 -19.50 46.39 -16.04
C GLU A 827 -19.07 45.66 -17.31
N LYS A 828 -18.65 44.40 -17.18
CA LYS A 828 -18.28 43.59 -18.34
C LYS A 828 -19.46 43.34 -19.25
N ALA A 829 -20.63 43.02 -18.70
CA ALA A 829 -21.86 42.85 -19.47
C ALA A 829 -22.28 44.13 -20.20
N LYS A 830 -22.09 45.31 -19.61
CA LYS A 830 -22.35 46.60 -20.28
C LYS A 830 -21.34 46.94 -21.37
N SER A 831 -20.12 46.39 -21.32
CA SER A 831 -19.05 46.68 -22.26
C SER A 831 -19.10 45.87 -23.56
N ILE A 832 -19.90 44.79 -23.58
CA ILE A 832 -20.18 43.92 -24.73
C ILE A 832 -21.46 44.43 -25.39
#